data_AF-A0A1C3CWA5-F1
#
_entry.id   AF-A0A1C3CWA5-F1
#
_cell.length_a   1.000
_cell.length_b   1.000
_cell.length_c   1.000
_cell.angle_alpha   90.00
_cell.angle_beta   90.00
_cell.angle_gamma   90.00
#
_symmetry.space_group_name_H-M   'P 1'
#
loop_
_entity.id
_entity.type
_entity.pdbx_description
1 polymer ?
#
loop_
_entity_poly.entity_id
_entity_poly.type
_entity_poly.pdbx_seq_one_letter_code
_entity_poly.pdbx_strand_id
1 'polypeptide(L)'
;MTLTRDASQTKPLPDFNKDKLVRNYIVDDFTVDMEKRTVELSFSSETEVGRWFGVEILDHNQGAVDFSRLNTRAPFLMDHNSRDQVGVVENAWLDHSQRKGRALVRLSKSARGEEILQDIDDLIRTNISVGYTIKKAILKEQREHDDVYLITEWQPYEISLVSIPADTNVGVGRSAIVNNENNSAVPQNEPIAIIPVNQQRANRMNWDYFTDKDGNQVRQRLNDKGERFGEIEMVRAVNDTAERGAEAERKRVGDLMQLGERFGAGDLVRQYIDENKSPAELQNAILERMHGNQGKPITEQPKSNNADIGLTGDEARSFSLMRAVRAMLPNATLADREAAAFELECSEAAQKAYGRSAQGILVPADVLSRVFEVGTSNNGATLVGTDHRADMFIEMLRNRSTIMNLGFIMDGLVGDAEIPKQTGGATAYWLGEEEEVQGSSPATGQLKLSPKTVGGRVEISRKLMQQSSPAAEQLVWNDLNRALALKIDKAAYYGTGGDNQPLGLKNISGMNAVSFAAVNPTFAEMVAMESEIASDNADVDRMSYVINAAMRGHFKTAPRMGAGTESTIWEPGNTVNGYRTEVTNQIEAGDVFFGNFADLIIAMWGGLDITIDPYSLSAKGGLRIVGFQDVDFVLRNTESICYGKKTV
;
A
#
# COMPACT_ATOMS: atom_id res chain seq x y z
N MET A 1 27.00 14.43 -6.92
CA MET A 1 27.02 15.51 -7.93
C MET A 1 27.37 16.79 -7.20
N THR A 2 28.40 17.52 -7.64
CA THR A 2 28.77 18.82 -7.04
C THR A 2 27.79 19.88 -7.56
N LEU A 3 26.82 20.28 -6.75
CA LEU A 3 25.84 21.33 -7.10
C LEU A 3 26.58 22.62 -7.45
N THR A 4 26.36 23.16 -8.64
CA THR A 4 27.03 24.40 -9.09
C THR A 4 26.25 25.60 -8.59
N ARG A 5 26.93 26.54 -7.93
CA ARG A 5 26.32 27.72 -7.29
C ARG A 5 26.30 28.93 -8.24
N ASP A 6 25.28 29.78 -8.09
CA ASP A 6 25.36 31.17 -8.57
C ASP A 6 26.21 32.00 -7.59
N ALA A 7 27.09 32.84 -8.12
CA ALA A 7 28.11 33.57 -7.36
C ALA A 7 27.55 34.74 -6.52
N SER A 8 26.25 35.03 -6.65
CA SER A 8 25.58 36.20 -6.07
C SER A 8 24.99 35.99 -4.67
N GLN A 9 24.98 34.77 -4.12
CA GLN A 9 24.24 34.43 -2.89
C GLN A 9 25.10 33.88 -1.75
N THR A 10 24.88 34.39 -0.52
CA THR A 10 25.69 34.13 0.68
C THR A 10 25.13 33.03 1.60
N LYS A 11 23.89 32.60 1.43
CA LYS A 11 23.27 31.53 2.24
C LYS A 11 23.68 30.15 1.71
N PRO A 12 24.13 29.21 2.57
CA PRO A 12 24.46 27.86 2.12
C PRO A 12 23.20 27.14 1.60
N LEU A 13 23.27 26.61 0.38
CA LEU A 13 22.17 25.85 -0.23
C LEU A 13 21.96 24.51 0.49
N PRO A 14 20.71 24.08 0.73
CA PRO A 14 20.37 22.75 1.21
C PRO A 14 20.85 21.63 0.28
N ASP A 15 20.99 20.41 0.82
CA ASP A 15 21.28 19.22 0.00
C ASP A 15 20.01 18.74 -0.73
N PHE A 16 19.67 19.39 -1.84
CA PHE A 16 18.40 19.18 -2.54
C PHE A 16 18.08 17.73 -2.93
N ASN A 17 19.08 16.89 -3.18
CA ASN A 17 18.88 15.50 -3.65
C ASN A 17 19.05 14.45 -2.55
N LYS A 18 18.91 14.84 -1.28
CA LYS A 18 18.98 13.91 -0.13
C LYS A 18 17.94 12.79 -0.23
N ASP A 19 16.72 13.13 -0.64
CA ASP A 19 15.62 12.20 -0.84
C ASP A 19 15.21 12.12 -2.31
N LYS A 20 14.47 11.06 -2.68
CA LYS A 20 13.92 10.94 -4.04
C LYS A 20 12.91 12.07 -4.28
N LEU A 21 13.20 12.93 -5.25
CA LEU A 21 12.30 14.01 -5.64
C LEU A 21 11.31 13.51 -6.69
N VAL A 22 10.02 13.64 -6.36
CA VAL A 22 8.90 13.36 -7.26
C VAL A 22 7.89 14.50 -7.18
N ARG A 23 7.24 14.81 -8.31
CA ARG A 23 6.28 15.91 -8.40
C ARG A 23 5.05 15.47 -9.17
N ASN A 24 3.91 15.47 -8.51
CA ASN A 24 2.63 15.09 -9.09
C ASN A 24 1.94 16.32 -9.70
N TYR A 25 1.15 16.09 -10.74
CA TYR A 25 0.52 17.09 -11.58
C TYR A 25 -0.76 16.51 -12.19
N ILE A 26 -1.83 17.28 -12.22
CA ILE A 26 -3.07 16.91 -12.92
C ILE A 26 -2.92 17.38 -14.37
N VAL A 27 -2.97 16.46 -15.33
CA VAL A 27 -2.78 16.80 -16.74
C VAL A 27 -4.02 17.50 -17.29
N ASP A 28 -3.82 18.66 -17.91
CA ASP A 28 -4.92 19.45 -18.50
C ASP A 28 -5.34 18.91 -19.88
N ASP A 29 -4.44 18.26 -20.62
CA ASP A 29 -4.69 17.72 -21.97
C ASP A 29 -4.02 16.34 -22.14
N PHE A 30 -4.82 15.26 -22.15
CA PHE A 30 -4.38 13.99 -22.71
C PHE A 30 -4.80 13.91 -24.17
N THR A 31 -3.83 13.71 -25.06
CA THR A 31 -4.15 13.30 -26.44
C THR A 31 -3.75 11.84 -26.61
N VAL A 32 -4.74 10.97 -26.73
CA VAL A 32 -4.56 9.52 -26.86
C VAL A 32 -4.70 9.12 -28.32
N ASP A 33 -3.70 8.41 -28.84
CA ASP A 33 -3.76 7.70 -30.12
C ASP A 33 -3.78 6.20 -29.82
N MET A 34 -4.97 5.61 -29.82
CA MET A 34 -5.19 4.20 -29.48
C MET A 34 -4.52 3.25 -30.48
N GLU A 35 -4.37 3.65 -31.74
CA GLU A 35 -3.73 2.82 -32.77
C GLU A 35 -2.21 2.75 -32.55
N LYS A 36 -1.58 3.90 -32.28
CA LYS A 36 -0.15 3.97 -31.97
C LYS A 36 0.18 3.63 -30.52
N ARG A 37 -0.84 3.56 -29.65
CA ARG A 37 -0.75 3.40 -28.19
C ARG A 37 0.06 4.51 -27.53
N THR A 38 -0.02 5.71 -28.09
CA THR A 38 0.75 6.86 -27.64
C THR A 38 -0.16 7.85 -26.94
N VAL A 39 0.35 8.42 -25.86
CA VAL A 39 -0.33 9.42 -25.04
C VAL A 39 0.57 10.63 -24.96
N GLU A 40 0.10 11.77 -25.44
CA GLU A 40 0.73 13.07 -25.17
C GLU A 40 0.20 13.62 -23.86
N LEU A 41 1.12 14.03 -22.97
CA LEU A 41 0.81 14.52 -21.64
C LEU A 41 1.79 15.61 -21.18
N SER A 42 1.37 16.44 -20.24
CA SER A 42 2.24 17.35 -19.49
C SER A 42 2.70 16.72 -18.18
N PHE A 43 3.98 16.77 -17.84
CA PHE A 43 4.52 16.12 -16.65
C PHE A 43 5.11 17.10 -15.60
N SER A 44 5.23 18.39 -15.93
CA SER A 44 5.76 19.40 -15.02
C SER A 44 5.20 20.80 -15.29
N SER A 45 5.18 21.63 -14.25
CA SER A 45 4.76 23.04 -14.28
C SER A 45 5.65 23.89 -13.36
N GLU A 46 5.42 25.21 -13.35
CA GLU A 46 6.11 26.16 -12.46
C GLU A 46 5.39 26.38 -11.12
N THR A 47 4.40 25.55 -10.78
CA THR A 47 3.69 25.67 -9.48
C THR A 47 4.66 25.51 -8.31
N GLU A 48 4.44 26.26 -7.23
CA GLU A 48 5.19 26.15 -5.98
C GLU A 48 4.88 24.82 -5.28
N VAL A 49 5.92 24.08 -4.90
CA VAL A 49 5.78 22.79 -4.19
C VAL A 49 6.57 22.83 -2.90
N GLY A 50 5.92 22.59 -1.76
CA GLY A 50 6.59 22.48 -0.47
C GLY A 50 7.50 21.24 -0.39
N ARG A 51 8.73 21.43 0.07
CA ARG A 51 9.74 20.38 0.31
C ARG A 51 10.34 20.55 1.70
N TRP A 52 11.02 19.52 2.18
CA TRP A 52 11.73 19.57 3.46
C TRP A 52 12.82 20.66 3.53
N PHE A 53 13.28 21.15 2.37
CA PHE A 53 14.27 22.23 2.27
C PHE A 53 13.68 23.62 2.01
N GLY A 54 12.35 23.75 1.93
CA GLY A 54 11.64 24.98 1.59
C GLY A 54 10.69 24.80 0.41
N VAL A 55 10.24 25.89 -0.20
CA VAL A 55 9.35 25.87 -1.37
C VAL A 55 10.17 25.77 -2.65
N GLU A 56 9.76 24.91 -3.56
CA GLU A 56 10.44 24.63 -4.84
C GLU A 56 9.62 25.15 -6.02
N ILE A 57 10.28 25.82 -6.97
CA ILE A 57 9.73 26.18 -8.29
C ILE A 57 10.67 25.60 -9.35
N LEU A 58 10.14 24.77 -10.26
CA LEU A 58 10.90 24.26 -11.39
C LEU A 58 10.91 25.29 -12.52
N ASP A 59 12.09 25.80 -12.89
CA ASP A 59 12.21 26.72 -14.02
C ASP A 59 11.99 25.97 -15.34
N HIS A 60 11.14 26.54 -16.19
CA HIS A 60 10.83 26.08 -17.53
C HIS A 60 11.41 27.01 -18.61
N ASN A 61 12.45 27.79 -18.29
CA ASN A 61 13.21 28.57 -19.26
C ASN A 61 14.01 27.68 -20.22
N GLN A 62 14.32 28.22 -21.40
CA GLN A 62 15.17 27.52 -22.36
C GLN A 62 16.52 27.18 -21.72
N GLY A 63 16.85 25.89 -21.68
CA GLY A 63 18.08 25.38 -21.07
C GLY A 63 17.98 24.98 -19.59
N ALA A 64 16.85 25.23 -18.91
CA ALA A 64 16.65 24.82 -17.51
C ALA A 64 16.38 23.32 -17.35
N VAL A 65 15.69 22.71 -18.33
CA VAL A 65 15.34 21.29 -18.30
C VAL A 65 16.31 20.48 -19.16
N ASP A 66 16.99 19.51 -18.55
CA ASP A 66 17.84 18.57 -19.26
C ASP A 66 17.09 17.27 -19.59
N PHE A 67 16.60 17.18 -20.83
CA PHE A 67 15.85 16.01 -21.32
C PHE A 67 16.73 14.80 -21.68
N SER A 68 18.06 14.86 -21.51
CA SER A 68 18.98 13.79 -21.95
C SER A 68 18.66 12.43 -21.33
N ARG A 69 18.02 12.37 -20.16
CA ARG A 69 17.58 11.12 -19.53
C ARG A 69 16.20 10.69 -20.04
N LEU A 70 15.21 11.58 -20.09
CA LEU A 70 13.88 11.24 -20.60
C LEU A 70 13.92 10.74 -22.06
N ASN A 71 14.71 11.39 -22.92
CA ASN A 71 14.80 11.06 -24.34
C ASN A 71 15.67 9.81 -24.65
N THR A 72 16.05 9.04 -23.62
CA THR A 72 16.73 7.73 -23.78
C THR A 72 15.78 6.54 -23.60
N ARG A 73 14.50 6.73 -23.92
CA ARG A 73 13.41 5.77 -23.61
C ARG A 73 13.24 5.56 -22.10
N ALA A 74 13.19 6.66 -21.35
CA ALA A 74 12.91 6.59 -19.92
C ALA A 74 11.60 5.83 -19.64
N PRO A 75 11.50 5.16 -18.49
CA PRO A 75 10.32 4.36 -18.19
C PRO A 75 9.10 5.25 -17.90
N PHE A 76 7.94 4.80 -18.38
CA PHE A 76 6.64 5.27 -17.91
C PHE A 76 6.11 4.25 -16.90
N LEU A 77 5.97 4.66 -15.65
CA LEU A 77 5.76 3.77 -14.49
C LEU A 77 4.37 3.96 -13.86
N MET A 78 4.00 3.04 -12.97
CA MET A 78 2.92 3.23 -12.01
C MET A 78 3.49 3.62 -10.64
N ASP A 79 2.95 4.67 -10.02
CA ASP A 79 3.23 5.07 -8.63
C ASP A 79 4.73 5.13 -8.27
N HIS A 80 5.58 5.56 -9.22
CA HIS A 80 7.05 5.61 -9.10
C HIS A 80 7.74 4.28 -8.80
N ASN A 81 7.04 3.16 -8.99
CA ASN A 81 7.55 1.83 -8.77
C ASN A 81 8.36 1.38 -10.00
N SER A 82 9.68 1.31 -9.85
CA SER A 82 10.58 0.88 -10.93
C SER A 82 10.36 -0.57 -11.39
N ARG A 83 9.53 -1.35 -10.68
CA ARG A 83 9.13 -2.71 -11.07
C ARG A 83 7.82 -2.77 -11.85
N ASP A 84 7.03 -1.70 -11.87
CA ASP A 84 5.76 -1.62 -12.60
C ASP A 84 5.87 -0.61 -13.75
N GLN A 85 6.62 -1.00 -14.78
CA GLN A 85 6.78 -0.23 -16.01
C GLN A 85 5.68 -0.60 -17.01
N VAL A 86 4.83 0.38 -17.33
CA VAL A 86 3.67 0.22 -18.21
C VAL A 86 3.91 0.82 -19.61
N GLY A 87 4.93 1.65 -19.77
CA GLY A 87 5.31 2.22 -21.05
C GLY A 87 6.73 2.77 -21.10
N VAL A 88 6.99 3.55 -22.14
CA VAL A 88 8.26 4.28 -22.36
C VAL A 88 7.97 5.69 -22.83
N VAL A 89 8.83 6.64 -22.46
CA VAL A 89 8.86 7.99 -23.03
C VAL A 89 9.50 7.93 -24.41
N GLU A 90 8.76 8.24 -25.46
CA GLU A 90 9.29 8.29 -26.83
C GLU A 90 10.02 9.60 -27.10
N ASN A 91 9.45 10.70 -26.62
CA ASN A 91 10.02 12.03 -26.77
C ASN A 91 9.50 12.93 -25.65
N ALA A 92 10.32 13.86 -25.17
CA ALA A 92 9.98 14.87 -24.21
C ALA A 92 10.58 16.22 -24.63
N TRP A 93 9.80 17.28 -24.46
CA TRP A 93 10.15 18.64 -24.87
C TRP A 93 9.56 19.67 -23.90
N LEU A 94 10.04 20.90 -24.05
CA LEU A 94 9.56 22.06 -23.32
C LEU A 94 8.51 22.80 -24.15
N ASP A 95 7.31 22.96 -23.60
CA ASP A 95 6.31 23.86 -24.16
C ASP A 95 6.57 25.28 -23.65
N HIS A 96 7.23 26.08 -24.49
CA HIS A 96 7.57 27.47 -24.15
C HIS A 96 6.35 28.36 -23.98
N SER A 97 5.23 28.05 -24.65
CA SER A 97 4.02 28.87 -24.60
C SER A 97 3.26 28.67 -23.28
N GLN A 98 3.25 27.44 -22.78
CA GLN A 98 2.54 27.07 -21.55
C GLN A 98 3.44 26.95 -20.33
N ARG A 99 4.78 27.10 -20.49
CA ARG A 99 5.77 26.92 -19.40
C ARG A 99 5.68 25.55 -18.73
N LYS A 100 5.54 24.48 -19.53
CA LYS A 100 5.36 23.10 -19.06
C LYS A 100 6.30 22.12 -19.75
N GLY A 101 6.69 21.06 -19.04
CA GLY A 101 7.32 19.89 -19.65
C GLY A 101 6.26 18.98 -20.26
N ARG A 102 6.41 18.63 -21.55
CA ARG A 102 5.52 17.71 -22.27
C ARG A 102 6.27 16.46 -22.72
N ALA A 103 5.56 15.34 -22.76
CA ALA A 103 6.09 14.07 -23.22
C ALA A 103 5.06 13.31 -24.05
N LEU A 104 5.56 12.59 -25.06
CA LEU A 104 4.84 11.54 -25.76
C LEU A 104 5.28 10.21 -25.17
N VAL A 105 4.37 9.49 -24.52
CA VAL A 105 4.63 8.18 -23.95
C VAL A 105 3.94 7.10 -24.77
N ARG A 106 4.57 5.94 -24.96
CA ARG A 106 3.97 4.77 -25.59
C ARG A 106 3.75 3.65 -24.59
N LEU A 107 2.52 3.17 -24.51
CA LEU A 107 2.13 2.09 -23.60
C LEU A 107 2.48 0.70 -24.18
N SER A 108 2.86 -0.20 -23.29
CA SER A 108 3.16 -1.60 -23.58
C SER A 108 1.94 -2.32 -24.15
N LYS A 109 2.14 -3.34 -25.00
CA LYS A 109 1.09 -4.26 -25.46
C LYS A 109 0.76 -5.39 -24.47
N SER A 110 1.35 -5.37 -23.28
CA SER A 110 1.00 -6.32 -22.21
C SER A 110 -0.42 -6.07 -21.72
N ALA A 111 -1.06 -7.08 -21.10
CA ALA A 111 -2.38 -6.92 -20.50
C ALA A 111 -2.45 -5.72 -19.53
N ARG A 112 -1.40 -5.53 -18.72
CA ARG A 112 -1.26 -4.37 -17.82
C ARG A 112 -1.14 -3.04 -18.59
N GLY A 113 -0.45 -3.01 -19.72
CA GLY A 113 -0.35 -1.81 -20.55
C GLY A 113 -1.64 -1.51 -21.31
N GLU A 114 -2.45 -2.52 -21.64
CA GLU A 114 -3.78 -2.37 -22.24
C GLU A 114 -4.78 -1.79 -21.23
N GLU A 115 -4.84 -2.37 -20.03
CA GLU A 115 -5.66 -1.88 -18.91
C GLU A 115 -5.39 -0.39 -18.67
N ILE A 116 -4.12 -0.02 -18.53
CA ILE A 116 -3.74 1.37 -18.25
C ILE A 116 -4.00 2.30 -19.44
N LEU A 117 -3.82 1.84 -20.68
CA LEU A 117 -4.14 2.65 -21.84
C LEU A 117 -5.64 2.96 -21.91
N GLN A 118 -6.49 1.96 -21.64
CA GLN A 118 -7.94 2.14 -21.59
C GLN A 118 -8.35 3.06 -20.44
N ASP A 119 -7.77 2.89 -19.24
CA ASP A 119 -8.03 3.78 -18.09
C ASP A 119 -7.66 5.25 -18.38
N ILE A 120 -6.63 5.49 -19.19
CA ILE A 120 -6.23 6.84 -19.62
C ILE A 120 -7.22 7.39 -20.65
N ASP A 121 -7.62 6.58 -21.64
CA ASP A 121 -8.60 6.94 -22.67
C ASP A 121 -9.98 7.26 -22.07
N ASP A 122 -10.39 6.48 -21.06
CA ASP A 122 -11.63 6.67 -20.30
C ASP A 122 -11.54 7.81 -19.27
N LEU A 123 -10.40 8.53 -19.21
CA LEU A 123 -10.14 9.63 -18.28
C LEU A 123 -10.26 9.24 -16.79
N ILE A 124 -10.08 7.96 -16.47
CA ILE A 124 -10.07 7.45 -15.09
C ILE A 124 -8.72 7.74 -14.42
N ARG A 125 -7.62 7.55 -15.16
CA ARG A 125 -6.27 7.79 -14.66
C ARG A 125 -5.63 8.98 -15.36
N THR A 126 -5.75 10.16 -14.74
CA THR A 126 -5.30 11.43 -15.34
C THR A 126 -4.17 12.13 -14.58
N ASN A 127 -3.73 11.59 -13.44
CA ASN A 127 -2.70 12.22 -12.63
C ASN A 127 -1.31 11.69 -13.01
N ILE A 128 -0.40 12.60 -13.35
CA ILE A 128 0.97 12.31 -13.75
C ILE A 128 1.93 12.79 -12.68
N SER A 129 3.07 12.12 -12.55
CA SER A 129 4.18 12.58 -11.76
C SER A 129 5.50 12.41 -12.48
N VAL A 130 6.49 13.21 -12.09
CA VAL A 130 7.85 13.15 -12.64
C VAL A 130 8.86 12.92 -11.53
N GLY A 131 9.76 11.96 -11.75
CA GLY A 131 10.97 11.80 -10.94
C GLY A 131 12.14 12.56 -11.56
N TYR A 132 12.85 13.36 -10.77
CA TYR A 132 13.92 14.24 -11.28
C TYR A 132 15.07 14.44 -10.28
N THR A 133 16.18 14.96 -10.79
CA THR A 133 17.34 15.37 -9.99
C THR A 133 17.60 16.85 -10.21
N ILE A 134 17.83 17.58 -9.11
CA ILE A 134 18.19 18.99 -9.13
C ILE A 134 19.70 19.12 -9.39
N LYS A 135 20.09 19.94 -10.37
CA LYS A 135 21.51 20.22 -10.70
C LYS A 135 21.96 21.60 -10.25
N LYS A 136 21.09 22.61 -10.41
CA LYS A 136 21.32 23.99 -9.96
C LYS A 136 20.03 24.61 -9.43
N ALA A 137 20.17 25.41 -8.39
CA ALA A 137 19.09 26.17 -7.79
C ALA A 137 19.61 27.53 -7.31
N ILE A 138 18.72 28.51 -7.27
CA ILE A 138 18.96 29.82 -6.65
C ILE A 138 17.88 30.10 -5.60
N LEU A 139 18.24 30.79 -4.52
CA LEU A 139 17.25 31.31 -3.57
C LEU A 139 16.49 32.45 -4.25
N LYS A 140 15.22 32.25 -4.57
CA LYS A 140 14.38 33.23 -5.26
C LYS A 140 13.80 34.25 -4.29
N GLU A 141 13.35 33.77 -3.13
CA GLU A 141 12.65 34.58 -2.12
C GLU A 141 12.93 34.01 -0.74
N GLN A 142 13.11 34.86 0.27
CA GLN A 142 13.12 34.43 1.68
C GLN A 142 11.76 34.74 2.27
N ARG A 143 11.01 33.71 2.69
CA ARG A 143 9.77 33.90 3.45
C ARG A 143 10.02 33.59 4.93
N GLU A 144 9.10 34.06 5.77
CA GLU A 144 9.24 34.01 7.23
C GLU A 144 9.32 32.56 7.77
N HIS A 145 8.70 31.59 7.07
CA HIS A 145 8.65 30.18 7.48
C HIS A 145 9.38 29.24 6.52
N ASP A 146 9.35 29.50 5.20
CA ASP A 146 10.00 28.66 4.18
C ASP A 146 10.69 29.50 3.09
N ASP A 147 11.98 29.24 2.84
CA ASP A 147 12.69 29.82 1.69
C ASP A 147 12.14 29.29 0.36
N VAL A 148 12.02 30.14 -0.66
CA VAL A 148 11.63 29.73 -2.02
C VAL A 148 12.88 29.58 -2.88
N TYR A 149 13.07 28.39 -3.43
CA TYR A 149 14.15 28.05 -4.34
C TYR A 149 13.63 27.91 -5.77
N LEU A 150 14.24 28.64 -6.71
CA LEU A 150 14.05 28.43 -8.13
C LEU A 150 15.09 27.43 -8.62
N ILE A 151 14.61 26.31 -9.15
CA ILE A 151 15.45 25.25 -9.70
C ILE A 151 15.75 25.59 -11.16
N THR A 152 16.92 26.18 -11.38
CA THR A 152 17.35 26.71 -12.68
C THR A 152 17.99 25.65 -13.59
N GLU A 153 18.38 24.49 -13.05
CA GLU A 153 18.82 23.34 -13.85
C GLU A 153 18.37 22.03 -13.19
N TRP A 154 17.58 21.23 -13.90
CA TRP A 154 17.06 19.96 -13.41
C TRP A 154 16.95 18.92 -14.53
N GLN A 155 17.04 17.64 -14.16
CA GLN A 155 17.04 16.52 -15.09
C GLN A 155 15.97 15.50 -14.69
N PRO A 156 14.83 15.44 -15.41
CA PRO A 156 13.85 14.37 -15.22
C PRO A 156 14.40 13.03 -15.73
N TYR A 157 14.09 11.94 -15.03
CA TYR A 157 14.58 10.60 -15.36
C TYR A 157 13.49 9.53 -15.48
N GLU A 158 12.26 9.82 -15.05
CA GLU A 158 11.08 8.96 -15.23
C GLU A 158 9.80 9.79 -15.18
N ILE A 159 8.74 9.24 -15.77
CA ILE A 159 7.38 9.76 -15.65
C ILE A 159 6.50 8.62 -15.11
N SER A 160 5.59 8.94 -14.20
CA SER A 160 4.71 7.96 -13.54
C SER A 160 3.25 8.38 -13.62
N LEU A 161 2.35 7.42 -13.74
CA LEU A 161 0.92 7.59 -13.52
C LEU A 161 0.64 7.33 -12.03
N VAL A 162 -0.09 8.23 -11.38
CA VAL A 162 -0.33 8.18 -9.92
C VAL A 162 -1.81 8.25 -9.60
N SER A 163 -2.23 7.70 -8.46
CA SER A 163 -3.63 7.75 -8.02
C SER A 163 -4.00 9.04 -7.28
N ILE A 164 -3.06 9.60 -6.50
CA ILE A 164 -3.28 10.79 -5.67
C ILE A 164 -2.22 11.84 -6.00
N PRO A 165 -2.57 12.99 -6.60
CA PRO A 165 -1.63 14.06 -6.81
C PRO A 165 -1.39 14.81 -5.48
N ALA A 166 -0.16 15.25 -5.24
CA ALA A 166 0.20 16.08 -4.08
C ALA A 166 -0.25 17.55 -4.22
N ASP A 167 -0.80 17.96 -5.38
CA ASP A 167 -1.26 19.31 -5.67
C ASP A 167 -2.64 19.24 -6.36
N THR A 168 -3.63 19.95 -5.81
CA THR A 168 -5.05 19.92 -6.19
C THR A 168 -5.55 21.24 -6.79
N ASN A 169 -4.68 22.07 -7.39
CA ASN A 169 -5.15 23.28 -8.08
C ASN A 169 -5.77 22.98 -9.47
N VAL A 170 -6.91 22.27 -9.42
CA VAL A 170 -8.12 22.21 -10.25
C VAL A 170 -7.98 22.30 -11.78
N GLY A 171 -8.30 21.19 -12.46
CA GLY A 171 -8.78 21.15 -13.84
C GLY A 171 -10.32 21.06 -13.91
N VAL A 172 -10.93 22.02 -14.61
CA VAL A 172 -11.92 21.96 -15.70
C VAL A 172 -12.56 23.35 -15.75
N GLY A 173 -12.23 24.12 -16.79
CA GLY A 173 -13.02 25.27 -17.23
C GLY A 173 -12.81 26.59 -16.47
N ARG A 174 -11.63 27.21 -16.60
CA ARG A 174 -11.54 28.69 -16.66
C ARG A 174 -10.36 29.14 -17.52
N SER A 175 -10.67 29.74 -18.66
CA SER A 175 -9.70 30.53 -19.42
C SER A 175 -9.48 31.84 -18.68
N ALA A 176 -8.42 31.94 -17.89
CA ALA A 176 -7.98 33.23 -17.36
C ALA A 176 -7.18 33.94 -18.45
N ILE A 177 -7.87 34.83 -19.17
CA ILE A 177 -7.23 35.93 -19.89
C ILE A 177 -6.48 36.74 -18.83
N VAL A 178 -5.15 36.64 -18.82
CA VAL A 178 -4.31 37.58 -18.09
C VAL A 178 -4.29 38.88 -18.89
N ASN A 179 -5.21 39.79 -18.57
CA ASN A 179 -5.12 41.17 -18.99
C ASN A 179 -3.91 41.79 -18.27
N ASN A 180 -2.81 41.90 -19.01
CA ASN A 180 -1.65 42.68 -18.62
C ASN A 180 -1.97 44.16 -18.91
N GLU A 181 -2.48 44.88 -17.93
CA GLU A 181 -2.47 46.35 -17.95
C GLU A 181 -1.69 46.89 -16.75
N ASN A 182 -0.71 47.73 -17.09
CA ASN A 182 -0.03 48.73 -16.27
C ASN A 182 1.08 48.27 -15.32
N ASN A 183 2.31 48.20 -15.84
CA ASN A 183 3.29 49.23 -15.46
C ASN A 183 4.39 49.41 -16.52
N SER A 184 4.54 50.67 -16.94
CA SER A 184 5.50 51.14 -17.92
C SER A 184 6.89 51.33 -17.32
N ALA A 185 7.93 50.85 -18.01
CA ALA A 185 9.18 51.59 -18.27
C ALA A 185 10.08 50.76 -19.19
N VAL A 186 10.22 51.23 -20.43
CA VAL A 186 11.17 50.76 -21.46
C VAL A 186 12.35 51.76 -21.48
N PRO A 187 13.58 51.33 -21.84
CA PRO A 187 14.14 51.74 -23.14
C PRO A 187 14.83 50.55 -23.85
N GLN A 188 14.35 50.08 -25.01
CA GLN A 188 14.71 50.46 -26.38
C GLN A 188 16.19 50.20 -26.77
N ASN A 189 16.41 49.20 -27.63
CA ASN A 189 16.88 49.43 -29.01
C ASN A 189 16.77 48.16 -29.90
N GLU A 190 16.13 48.36 -31.05
CA GLU A 190 16.01 47.51 -32.25
C GLU A 190 17.33 47.47 -33.09
N PRO A 191 17.39 46.90 -34.33
CA PRO A 191 16.76 45.69 -34.92
C PRO A 191 17.80 44.81 -35.67
N ILE A 192 17.47 43.56 -36.04
CA ILE A 192 18.20 42.86 -37.13
C ILE A 192 17.22 42.26 -38.14
N ALA A 193 17.55 42.53 -39.41
CA ALA A 193 16.78 42.36 -40.63
C ALA A 193 16.50 40.91 -41.06
N ILE A 194 15.33 40.74 -41.67
CA ILE A 194 14.80 39.56 -42.37
C ILE A 194 15.21 39.61 -43.84
N ILE A 195 15.60 38.48 -44.48
CA ILE A 195 15.16 38.01 -45.83
C ILE A 195 15.56 36.51 -46.02
N PRO A 196 14.97 35.68 -46.92
CA PRO A 196 13.59 35.15 -47.04
C PRO A 196 13.52 33.60 -47.14
N VAL A 197 12.32 33.03 -47.00
CA VAL A 197 11.94 31.81 -47.75
C VAL A 197 10.53 31.98 -48.36
N ASN A 198 10.51 32.12 -49.70
CA ASN A 198 9.36 31.85 -50.59
C ASN A 198 8.97 30.36 -50.44
N GLN A 199 7.73 29.86 -50.54
CA GLN A 199 6.46 30.31 -51.07
C GLN A 199 5.42 29.28 -50.59
N GLN A 200 4.26 29.68 -50.10
CA GLN A 200 3.02 28.91 -50.25
C GLN A 200 1.80 29.86 -50.16
N ARG A 201 0.84 29.59 -51.05
CA ARG A 201 -0.13 30.53 -51.62
C ARG A 201 -1.12 31.12 -50.61
N ALA A 202 -1.41 32.40 -50.79
CA ALA A 202 -2.46 33.14 -50.10
C ALA A 202 -3.86 32.73 -50.58
N ASN A 203 -4.78 32.54 -49.63
CA ASN A 203 -6.21 32.81 -49.78
C ASN A 203 -6.74 33.24 -48.40
N ARG A 204 -6.74 34.55 -48.13
CA ARG A 204 -7.43 35.12 -46.97
C ARG A 204 -8.82 35.58 -47.44
N MET A 205 -9.88 34.93 -46.98
CA MET A 205 -11.23 35.47 -47.13
C MET A 205 -11.36 36.69 -46.21
N ASN A 206 -11.76 37.83 -46.78
CA ASN A 206 -11.79 39.12 -46.08
C ASN A 206 -13.19 39.35 -45.47
N TRP A 207 -13.26 39.49 -44.15
CA TRP A 207 -14.51 39.71 -43.40
C TRP A 207 -14.49 41.09 -42.72
N ASP A 208 -15.63 41.76 -42.68
CA ASP A 208 -15.81 43.05 -42.00
C ASP A 208 -16.80 42.92 -40.83
N TYR A 209 -16.48 43.57 -39.71
CA TYR A 209 -17.22 43.47 -38.45
C TYR A 209 -17.84 44.82 -38.10
N PHE A 210 -19.12 44.85 -37.77
CA PHE A 210 -19.83 46.08 -37.41
C PHE A 210 -21.01 45.82 -36.47
N THR A 211 -21.57 46.87 -35.90
CA THR A 211 -22.73 46.81 -35.00
C THR A 211 -24.00 47.12 -35.78
N ASP A 212 -25.03 46.27 -35.67
CA ASP A 212 -26.33 46.52 -36.30
C ASP A 212 -27.18 47.49 -35.46
N LYS A 213 -28.26 48.02 -36.05
CA LYS A 213 -29.21 48.99 -35.46
C LYS A 213 -29.82 48.57 -34.12
N ASP A 214 -29.84 47.26 -33.83
CA ASP A 214 -30.35 46.69 -32.58
C ASP A 214 -29.25 46.50 -31.50
N GLY A 215 -28.03 47.00 -31.73
CA GLY A 215 -26.90 46.94 -30.79
C GLY A 215 -26.10 45.64 -30.80
N ASN A 216 -26.46 44.69 -31.68
CA ASN A 216 -25.80 43.39 -31.80
C ASN A 216 -24.51 43.48 -32.63
N GLN A 217 -23.48 42.71 -32.26
CA GLN A 217 -22.26 42.59 -33.07
C GLN A 217 -22.46 41.58 -34.19
N VAL A 218 -22.22 42.00 -35.43
CA VAL A 218 -22.45 41.22 -36.65
C VAL A 218 -21.23 41.25 -37.59
N ARG A 219 -21.14 40.29 -38.51
CA ARG A 219 -20.07 40.26 -39.54
C ARG A 219 -20.62 39.97 -40.94
N GLN A 220 -19.92 40.47 -41.97
CA GLN A 220 -20.27 40.25 -43.38
C GLN A 220 -19.02 40.11 -44.27
N ARG A 221 -19.12 39.37 -45.39
CA ARG A 221 -17.98 39.15 -46.31
C ARG A 221 -17.73 40.37 -47.21
N LEU A 222 -16.47 40.61 -47.56
CA LEU A 222 -16.06 41.64 -48.51
C LEU A 222 -15.69 41.01 -49.87
N ASN A 223 -16.05 41.65 -50.97
CA ASN A 223 -15.59 41.28 -52.32
C ASN A 223 -14.19 41.85 -52.63
N ASP A 224 -13.63 41.49 -53.77
CA ASP A 224 -12.27 41.92 -54.20
C ASP A 224 -12.13 43.45 -54.45
N LYS A 225 -13.23 44.21 -54.37
CA LYS A 225 -13.25 45.68 -54.44
C LYS A 225 -13.46 46.35 -53.07
N GLY A 226 -13.57 45.58 -51.98
CA GLY A 226 -13.76 46.09 -50.63
C GLY A 226 -15.20 46.47 -50.29
N GLU A 227 -16.18 45.98 -51.05
CA GLU A 227 -17.61 46.21 -50.80
C GLU A 227 -18.25 44.99 -50.11
N ARG A 228 -19.16 45.23 -49.17
CA ARG A 228 -19.82 44.19 -48.36
C ARG A 228 -20.86 43.42 -49.21
N PHE A 229 -20.84 42.09 -49.16
CA PHE A 229 -21.77 41.22 -49.89
C PHE A 229 -22.10 39.94 -49.10
N GLY A 230 -23.30 39.37 -49.30
CA GLY A 230 -23.78 38.15 -48.63
C GLY A 230 -24.69 38.40 -47.42
N GLU A 231 -25.15 37.34 -46.75
CA GLU A 231 -25.99 37.45 -45.53
C GLU A 231 -25.18 37.94 -44.31
N ILE A 232 -25.84 38.68 -43.43
CA ILE A 232 -25.26 39.21 -42.18
C ILE A 232 -25.36 38.14 -41.09
N GLU A 233 -24.23 37.69 -40.56
CA GLU A 233 -24.19 36.70 -39.47
C GLU A 233 -24.08 37.39 -38.10
N MET A 234 -24.94 37.00 -37.16
CA MET A 234 -24.95 37.50 -35.79
C MET A 234 -23.87 36.82 -34.94
N VAL A 235 -23.02 37.60 -34.29
CA VAL A 235 -21.90 37.11 -33.47
C VAL A 235 -22.23 37.16 -31.97
N ARG A 236 -23.00 38.16 -31.49
CA ARG A 236 -23.40 38.27 -30.08
C ARG A 236 -24.62 39.19 -29.86
N ALA A 237 -25.57 38.74 -29.02
CA ALA A 237 -26.77 39.49 -28.62
C ALA A 237 -26.63 40.17 -27.23
N VAL A 238 -27.34 41.30 -27.03
CA VAL A 238 -27.15 42.23 -25.89
C VAL A 238 -27.73 41.74 -24.54
N ASN A 239 -28.75 40.86 -24.53
CA ASN A 239 -29.52 40.56 -23.30
C ASN A 239 -29.05 39.32 -22.50
N ASP A 240 -27.92 38.71 -22.86
CA ASP A 240 -27.51 37.38 -22.35
C ASP A 240 -26.73 37.41 -21.01
N THR A 241 -26.45 38.60 -20.46
CA THR A 241 -25.57 38.73 -19.27
C THR A 241 -26.29 38.88 -17.93
N ALA A 242 -27.53 39.38 -17.90
CA ALA A 242 -28.23 39.67 -16.65
C ALA A 242 -29.04 38.47 -16.12
N GLU A 243 -29.72 37.72 -17.00
CA GLU A 243 -30.53 36.57 -16.61
C GLU A 243 -29.67 35.39 -16.12
N ARG A 244 -28.52 35.13 -16.78
CA ARG A 244 -27.56 34.11 -16.34
C ARG A 244 -26.94 34.41 -14.97
N GLY A 245 -26.72 35.68 -14.65
CA GLY A 245 -26.23 36.10 -13.33
C GLY A 245 -27.25 35.85 -12.21
N ALA A 246 -28.53 36.16 -12.47
CA ALA A 246 -29.61 35.95 -11.51
C ALA A 246 -29.97 34.46 -11.30
N GLU A 247 -29.83 33.61 -12.33
CA GLU A 247 -30.01 32.17 -12.20
C GLU A 247 -28.86 31.50 -11.44
N ALA A 248 -27.62 31.92 -11.70
CA ALA A 248 -26.45 31.41 -10.97
C ALA A 248 -26.55 31.71 -9.46
N GLU A 249 -27.01 32.90 -9.10
CA GLU A 249 -27.15 33.29 -7.70
C GLU A 249 -28.30 32.56 -6.98
N ARG A 250 -29.42 32.34 -7.66
CA ARG A 250 -30.52 31.51 -7.12
C ARG A 250 -30.08 30.07 -6.88
N LYS A 251 -29.26 29.52 -7.78
CA LYS A 251 -28.69 28.18 -7.63
C LYS A 251 -27.72 28.11 -6.45
N ARG A 252 -26.82 29.09 -6.31
CA ARG A 252 -25.87 29.19 -5.18
C ARG A 252 -26.58 29.18 -3.83
N VAL A 253 -27.62 30.01 -3.67
CA VAL A 253 -28.39 30.11 -2.44
C VAL A 253 -29.15 28.80 -2.15
N GLY A 254 -29.72 28.16 -3.18
CA GLY A 254 -30.37 26.87 -3.05
C GLY A 254 -29.43 25.77 -2.54
N ASP A 255 -28.23 25.69 -3.12
CA ASP A 255 -27.21 24.70 -2.75
C ASP A 255 -26.71 24.92 -1.30
N LEU A 256 -26.52 26.18 -0.86
CA LEU A 256 -26.17 26.51 0.52
C LEU A 256 -27.25 26.09 1.52
N MET A 257 -28.53 26.35 1.22
CA MET A 257 -29.63 25.97 2.10
C MET A 257 -29.76 24.45 2.24
N GLN A 258 -29.64 23.71 1.13
CA GLN A 258 -29.70 22.25 1.15
C GLN A 258 -28.54 21.64 1.94
N LEU A 259 -27.33 22.20 1.80
CA LEU A 259 -26.15 21.74 2.54
C LEU A 259 -26.31 22.00 4.05
N GLY A 260 -26.76 23.19 4.44
CA GLY A 260 -26.99 23.50 5.85
C GLY A 260 -28.09 22.67 6.49
N GLU A 261 -29.17 22.34 5.76
CA GLU A 261 -30.24 21.48 6.27
C GLU A 261 -29.76 20.05 6.49
N ARG A 262 -28.96 19.51 5.55
CA ARG A 262 -28.41 18.14 5.63
C ARG A 262 -27.49 17.93 6.83
N PHE A 263 -26.73 18.97 7.22
CA PHE A 263 -25.73 18.90 8.28
C PHE A 263 -26.11 19.69 9.55
N GLY A 264 -27.34 20.20 9.64
CA GLY A 264 -27.85 20.93 10.80
C GLY A 264 -27.18 22.29 11.07
N ALA A 265 -26.60 22.93 10.05
CA ALA A 265 -25.77 24.14 10.14
C ALA A 265 -26.49 25.39 9.58
N GLY A 266 -27.76 25.60 9.96
CA GLY A 266 -28.59 26.70 9.45
C GLY A 266 -28.14 28.11 9.88
N ASP A 267 -27.36 28.20 10.95
CA ASP A 267 -26.71 29.43 11.43
C ASP A 267 -25.62 29.91 10.45
N LEU A 268 -24.75 28.99 10.00
CA LEU A 268 -23.67 29.27 9.05
C LEU A 268 -24.19 29.60 7.65
N VAL A 269 -25.29 28.98 7.21
CA VAL A 269 -25.90 29.29 5.90
C VAL A 269 -26.26 30.76 5.77
N ARG A 270 -26.91 31.35 6.79
CA ARG A 270 -27.32 32.77 6.74
C ARG A 270 -26.12 33.70 6.61
N GLN A 271 -25.08 33.46 7.40
CA GLN A 271 -23.83 34.22 7.33
C GLN A 271 -23.17 34.10 5.95
N TYR A 272 -23.15 32.91 5.36
CA TYR A 272 -22.46 32.65 4.09
C TYR A 272 -23.27 33.16 2.88
N ILE A 273 -24.58 33.33 3.02
CA ILE A 273 -25.40 34.05 2.04
C ILE A 273 -25.06 35.54 2.07
N ASP A 274 -25.02 36.16 3.26
CA ASP A 274 -24.76 37.60 3.42
C ASP A 274 -23.33 37.99 3.01
N GLU A 275 -22.34 37.12 3.30
CA GLU A 275 -20.94 37.31 2.94
C GLU A 275 -20.61 36.90 1.49
N ASN A 276 -21.61 36.48 0.71
CA ASN A 276 -21.48 36.05 -0.68
C ASN A 276 -20.43 34.94 -0.90
N LYS A 277 -20.37 33.99 0.05
CA LYS A 277 -19.41 32.88 0.06
C LYS A 277 -19.92 31.66 -0.72
N SER A 278 -19.01 30.83 -1.20
CA SER A 278 -19.37 29.67 -2.02
C SER A 278 -19.90 28.48 -1.19
N PRO A 279 -20.67 27.56 -1.81
CA PRO A 279 -21.09 26.31 -1.16
C PRO A 279 -19.93 25.44 -0.67
N ALA A 280 -18.78 25.49 -1.35
CA ALA A 280 -17.58 24.76 -0.96
C ALA A 280 -16.96 25.29 0.34
N GLU A 281 -16.97 26.60 0.54
CA GLU A 281 -16.51 27.21 1.79
C GLU A 281 -17.43 26.88 2.97
N LEU A 282 -18.75 26.81 2.74
CA LEU A 282 -19.69 26.33 3.76
C LEU A 282 -19.43 24.86 4.09
N GLN A 283 -19.16 24.01 3.09
CA GLN A 283 -18.82 22.60 3.30
C GLN A 283 -17.54 22.45 4.14
N ASN A 284 -16.51 23.23 3.86
CA ASN A 284 -15.28 23.23 4.65
C ASN A 284 -15.52 23.70 6.09
N ALA A 285 -16.32 24.75 6.29
CA ALA A 285 -16.67 25.23 7.63
C ALA A 285 -17.51 24.21 8.42
N ILE A 286 -18.41 23.49 7.75
CA ILE A 286 -19.18 22.38 8.35
C ILE A 286 -18.24 21.22 8.69
N LEU A 287 -17.34 20.84 7.79
CA LEU A 287 -16.35 19.79 8.03
C LEU A 287 -15.41 20.16 9.18
N GLU A 288 -14.92 21.39 9.25
CA GLU A 288 -14.13 21.89 10.38
C GLU A 288 -14.93 21.87 11.68
N ARG A 289 -16.21 22.24 11.66
CA ARG A 289 -17.10 22.14 12.84
C ARG A 289 -17.33 20.69 13.27
N MET A 290 -17.42 19.76 12.30
CA MET A 290 -17.54 18.32 12.56
C MET A 290 -16.22 17.72 13.10
N HIS A 291 -15.07 18.14 12.56
CA HIS A 291 -13.75 17.73 13.01
C HIS A 291 -13.38 18.38 14.36
N GLY A 292 -13.85 19.59 14.65
CA GLY A 292 -13.64 20.28 15.93
C GLY A 292 -14.39 19.64 17.10
N ASN A 293 -15.50 18.93 16.82
CA ASN A 293 -16.25 18.15 17.82
C ASN A 293 -15.85 16.66 17.89
N GLN A 294 -14.91 16.21 17.06
CA GLN A 294 -14.28 14.90 17.16
C GLN A 294 -12.83 15.06 17.61
N GLY A 295 -12.60 14.88 18.91
CA GLY A 295 -11.25 14.81 19.46
C GLY A 295 -10.38 13.81 18.69
N LYS A 296 -9.20 14.29 18.27
CA LYS A 296 -7.98 13.57 17.84
C LYS A 296 -8.21 12.19 17.19
N PRO A 297 -7.87 12.02 15.89
CA PRO A 297 -7.87 10.72 15.25
C PRO A 297 -6.93 9.77 15.98
N ILE A 298 -7.50 8.65 16.42
CA ILE A 298 -6.78 7.47 16.88
C ILE A 298 -6.06 6.93 15.64
N THR A 299 -4.78 7.27 15.46
CA THR A 299 -3.87 6.34 14.81
C THR A 299 -3.90 5.09 15.67
N GLU A 300 -4.54 4.04 15.19
CA GLU A 300 -4.35 2.69 15.70
C GLU A 300 -2.87 2.34 15.50
N GLN A 301 -2.08 2.70 16.51
CA GLN A 301 -1.02 1.81 16.93
C GLN A 301 -1.69 0.44 17.11
N PRO A 302 -1.10 -0.67 16.60
CA PRO A 302 -1.51 -1.97 17.08
C PRO A 302 -1.48 -1.86 18.60
N LYS A 303 -2.62 -2.17 19.25
CA LYS A 303 -2.72 -2.15 20.71
C LYS A 303 -1.43 -2.74 21.24
N SER A 304 -0.65 -1.92 21.94
CA SER A 304 0.56 -2.37 22.59
C SER A 304 0.20 -3.65 23.31
N ASN A 305 0.81 -4.76 22.90
CA ASN A 305 0.97 -5.85 23.83
C ASN A 305 1.59 -5.22 25.08
N ASN A 306 1.08 -5.56 26.26
CA ASN A 306 1.56 -5.02 27.55
C ASN A 306 3.00 -5.46 27.89
N ALA A 307 3.85 -5.62 26.89
CA ALA A 307 5.14 -6.26 26.88
C ALA A 307 6.24 -5.43 26.18
N ASP A 308 5.89 -4.27 25.62
CA ASP A 308 6.89 -3.32 25.13
C ASP A 308 7.53 -2.65 26.34
N ILE A 309 8.83 -2.85 26.52
CA ILE A 309 9.62 -2.22 27.58
C ILE A 309 10.03 -0.79 27.18
N GLY A 310 9.62 -0.35 25.98
CA GLY A 310 9.80 1.01 25.49
C GLY A 310 11.21 1.29 24.99
N LEU A 311 11.91 0.26 24.49
CA LEU A 311 13.24 0.45 23.89
C LEU A 311 13.15 1.32 22.63
N THR A 312 14.05 2.29 22.52
CA THR A 312 14.21 3.04 21.26
C THR A 312 14.82 2.14 20.17
N GLY A 313 14.61 2.49 18.89
CA GLY A 313 15.15 1.72 17.76
C GLY A 313 16.68 1.58 17.74
N ASP A 314 17.41 2.46 18.41
CA ASP A 314 18.86 2.38 18.61
C ASP A 314 19.25 1.45 19.75
N GLU A 315 18.51 1.48 20.87
CA GLU A 315 18.75 0.61 22.02
C GLU A 315 18.42 -0.85 21.68
N ALA A 316 17.31 -1.09 20.98
CA ALA A 316 16.95 -2.41 20.47
C ALA A 316 18.02 -2.98 19.50
N ARG A 317 18.74 -2.13 18.74
CA ARG A 317 19.86 -2.55 17.86
C ARG A 317 21.11 -2.96 18.64
N SER A 318 21.31 -2.39 19.81
CA SER A 318 22.49 -2.65 20.64
C SER A 318 22.39 -3.93 21.48
N PHE A 319 21.18 -4.51 21.55
CA PHE A 319 20.91 -5.75 22.27
C PHE A 319 21.54 -6.95 21.54
N SER A 320 22.50 -7.61 22.21
CA SER A 320 23.25 -8.76 21.69
C SER A 320 22.99 -10.01 22.52
N LEU A 321 22.21 -10.95 21.97
CA LEU A 321 21.87 -12.20 22.65
C LEU A 321 23.12 -13.02 23.02
N MET A 322 24.17 -13.03 22.19
CA MET A 322 25.40 -13.76 22.49
C MET A 322 26.16 -13.17 23.68
N ARG A 323 26.09 -11.86 23.87
CA ARG A 323 26.67 -11.19 25.05
C ARG A 323 25.94 -11.65 26.31
N ALA A 324 24.62 -11.68 26.25
CA ALA A 324 23.76 -12.18 27.31
C ALA A 324 24.01 -13.68 27.61
N VAL A 325 24.10 -14.53 26.58
CA VAL A 325 24.39 -15.96 26.71
C VAL A 325 25.78 -16.21 27.29
N ARG A 326 26.78 -15.47 26.84
CA ARG A 326 28.16 -15.58 27.33
C ARG A 326 28.30 -15.19 28.79
N ALA A 327 27.52 -14.20 29.26
CA ALA A 327 27.45 -13.82 30.67
C ALA A 327 26.78 -14.88 31.56
N MET A 328 25.89 -15.70 30.98
CA MET A 328 25.15 -16.76 31.67
C MET A 328 25.90 -18.08 31.77
N LEU A 329 27.02 -18.25 31.06
CA LEU A 329 27.83 -19.46 31.16
C LEU A 329 28.44 -19.59 32.57
N PRO A 330 28.53 -20.82 33.13
CA PRO A 330 29.09 -21.03 34.46
C PRO A 330 30.57 -20.66 34.59
N ASN A 331 31.27 -20.45 33.47
CA ASN A 331 32.66 -19.97 33.40
C ASN A 331 32.78 -18.50 32.93
N ALA A 332 31.69 -17.74 32.92
CA ALA A 332 31.69 -16.34 32.51
C ALA A 332 32.64 -15.51 33.39
N THR A 333 33.53 -14.75 32.76
CA THR A 333 34.41 -13.82 33.47
C THR A 333 33.63 -12.58 33.90
N LEU A 334 34.15 -11.82 34.87
CA LEU A 334 33.51 -10.57 35.32
C LEU A 334 33.29 -9.58 34.15
N ALA A 335 34.24 -9.55 33.21
CA ALA A 335 34.17 -8.75 32.00
C ALA A 335 33.05 -9.19 31.03
N ASP A 336 32.74 -10.49 30.96
CA ASP A 336 31.65 -10.99 30.13
C ASP A 336 30.27 -10.57 30.72
N ARG A 337 30.18 -10.49 32.04
CA ARG A 337 28.96 -10.03 32.75
C ARG A 337 28.77 -8.51 32.66
N GLU A 338 29.85 -7.74 32.77
CA GLU A 338 29.80 -6.28 32.56
C GLU A 338 29.45 -5.93 31.12
N ALA A 339 29.99 -6.67 30.15
CA ALA A 339 29.64 -6.47 28.76
C ALA A 339 28.14 -6.68 28.52
N ALA A 340 27.51 -7.64 29.20
CA ALA A 340 26.10 -8.01 29.05
C ALA A 340 25.11 -7.28 29.97
N ALA A 341 25.56 -6.27 30.73
CA ALA A 341 24.74 -5.61 31.73
C ALA A 341 23.43 -5.05 31.14
N PHE A 342 23.51 -4.46 29.93
CA PHE A 342 22.36 -3.93 29.21
C PHE A 342 21.33 -5.01 28.85
N GLU A 343 21.77 -6.17 28.36
CA GLU A 343 20.87 -7.27 28.01
C GLU A 343 20.21 -7.92 29.22
N LEU A 344 20.95 -8.02 30.33
CA LEU A 344 20.43 -8.57 31.58
C LEU A 344 19.36 -7.65 32.18
N GLU A 345 19.56 -6.33 32.10
CA GLU A 345 18.59 -5.34 32.56
C GLU A 345 17.33 -5.32 31.68
N CYS A 346 17.47 -5.37 30.36
CA CYS A 346 16.34 -5.48 29.43
C CYS A 346 15.55 -6.78 29.65
N SER A 347 16.25 -7.89 29.92
CA SER A 347 15.63 -9.17 30.24
C SER A 347 14.89 -9.13 31.58
N GLU A 348 15.44 -8.49 32.60
CA GLU A 348 14.77 -8.33 33.90
C GLU A 348 13.54 -7.41 33.80
N ALA A 349 13.64 -6.34 33.01
CA ALA A 349 12.53 -5.44 32.71
C ALA A 349 11.40 -6.20 31.97
N ALA A 350 11.75 -7.01 30.98
CA ALA A 350 10.80 -7.89 30.31
C ALA A 350 10.17 -8.88 31.31
N GLN A 351 10.96 -9.55 32.17
CA GLN A 351 10.42 -10.50 33.16
C GLN A 351 9.43 -9.84 34.12
N LYS A 352 9.68 -8.60 34.53
CA LYS A 352 8.75 -7.79 35.34
C LYS A 352 7.49 -7.42 34.57
N ALA A 353 7.61 -7.02 33.30
CA ALA A 353 6.46 -6.70 32.44
C ALA A 353 5.57 -7.93 32.19
N TYR A 354 6.18 -9.10 31.97
CA TYR A 354 5.47 -10.37 31.73
C TYR A 354 5.02 -11.10 33.01
N GLY A 355 5.44 -10.64 34.20
CA GLY A 355 5.11 -11.28 35.48
C GLY A 355 5.64 -12.72 35.63
N ARG A 356 6.67 -13.10 34.86
CA ARG A 356 7.27 -14.45 34.86
C ARG A 356 8.78 -14.38 35.06
N SER A 357 9.30 -15.21 35.96
CA SER A 357 10.75 -15.44 36.10
C SER A 357 11.18 -16.51 35.09
N ALA A 358 12.03 -16.16 34.12
CA ALA A 358 12.69 -17.15 33.28
C ALA A 358 13.94 -17.69 33.98
N GLN A 359 14.23 -18.99 33.86
CA GLN A 359 15.54 -19.53 34.26
C GLN A 359 16.68 -19.08 33.32
N GLY A 360 16.31 -18.53 32.16
CA GLY A 360 17.20 -17.99 31.12
C GLY A 360 17.07 -16.47 30.94
N ILE A 361 17.41 -16.00 29.73
CA ILE A 361 17.17 -14.63 29.29
C ILE A 361 15.81 -14.57 28.60
N LEU A 362 14.98 -13.61 28.99
CA LEU A 362 13.73 -13.31 28.32
C LEU A 362 13.99 -12.20 27.29
N VAL A 363 13.79 -12.51 26.01
CA VAL A 363 13.98 -11.52 24.94
C VAL A 363 12.74 -10.62 24.88
N PRO A 364 12.88 -9.28 25.01
CA PRO A 364 11.76 -8.35 24.93
C PRO A 364 11.05 -8.39 23.56
N ALA A 365 9.74 -8.15 23.54
CA ALA A 365 8.94 -8.10 22.30
C ALA A 365 9.45 -7.05 21.30
N ASP A 366 9.96 -5.92 21.80
CA ASP A 366 10.59 -4.82 21.03
C ASP A 366 11.75 -5.29 20.13
N VAL A 367 12.51 -6.30 20.59
CA VAL A 367 13.63 -6.87 19.83
C VAL A 367 13.13 -7.89 18.81
N LEU A 368 12.10 -8.66 19.16
CA LEU A 368 11.54 -9.72 18.32
C LEU A 368 10.78 -9.17 17.11
N SER A 369 10.01 -8.10 17.28
CA SER A 369 9.20 -7.48 16.22
C SER A 369 10.06 -6.92 15.08
N ARG A 370 11.27 -6.42 15.38
CA ARG A 370 12.19 -5.86 14.37
C ARG A 370 13.05 -6.91 13.66
N VAL A 371 13.37 -8.04 14.30
CA VAL A 371 14.15 -9.12 13.65
C VAL A 371 13.41 -9.68 12.44
N PHE A 372 12.08 -9.56 12.38
CA PHE A 372 11.28 -9.92 11.21
C PHE A 372 11.32 -8.89 10.06
N GLU A 373 11.81 -7.67 10.27
CA GLU A 373 11.76 -6.57 9.29
C GLU A 373 13.11 -6.28 8.58
N VAL A 374 14.22 -6.89 8.98
CA VAL A 374 15.54 -6.59 8.38
C VAL A 374 15.84 -7.55 7.23
N GLY A 375 15.23 -7.28 6.07
CA GLY A 375 15.68 -7.74 4.77
C GLY A 375 16.14 -6.54 3.93
N THR A 376 17.38 -6.60 3.44
CA THR A 376 18.04 -5.70 2.46
C THR A 376 18.73 -4.43 2.98
N SER A 377 20.04 -4.55 3.19
CA SER A 377 20.99 -3.43 3.05
C SER A 377 22.30 -3.96 2.48
N ASN A 378 22.51 -3.71 1.18
CA ASN A 378 23.76 -3.93 0.46
C ASN A 378 24.71 -2.73 0.69
N ASN A 379 25.90 -2.96 1.25
CA ASN A 379 27.16 -2.28 0.88
C ASN A 379 28.30 -2.75 1.80
N GLY A 380 29.41 -3.24 1.21
CA GLY A 380 30.64 -3.53 1.94
C GLY A 380 31.64 -4.34 1.12
N ALA A 381 32.75 -3.72 0.74
CA ALA A 381 33.74 -4.17 -0.22
C ALA A 381 34.55 -5.42 0.18
N THR A 382 35.03 -6.11 -0.85
CA THR A 382 36.10 -7.12 -0.94
C THR A 382 37.10 -7.20 0.23
N LEU A 383 37.22 -8.39 0.84
CA LEU A 383 38.49 -8.97 1.27
C LEU A 383 38.48 -10.49 1.02
N VAL A 384 39.46 -10.96 0.27
CA VAL A 384 39.71 -12.37 -0.04
C VAL A 384 40.41 -13.02 1.15
N GLY A 385 39.98 -14.22 1.52
CA GLY A 385 40.72 -15.08 2.44
C GLY A 385 39.90 -16.30 2.83
N THR A 386 39.73 -17.25 1.91
CA THR A 386 39.10 -18.58 2.11
C THR A 386 37.99 -18.57 3.16
N ASP A 387 37.06 -17.64 2.99
CA ASP A 387 36.01 -17.37 3.97
C ASP A 387 34.82 -18.21 3.56
N HIS A 388 34.36 -19.08 4.47
CA HIS A 388 33.03 -19.65 4.30
C HIS A 388 32.06 -18.48 4.34
N ARG A 389 31.59 -18.08 3.16
CA ARG A 389 30.59 -17.04 2.95
C ARG A 389 29.29 -17.47 3.62
N ALA A 390 29.18 -17.21 4.92
CA ALA A 390 28.00 -17.48 5.73
C ALA A 390 26.78 -16.72 5.18
N ASP A 391 27.02 -15.64 4.44
CA ASP A 391 26.05 -14.88 3.65
C ASP A 391 25.53 -15.62 2.40
N MET A 392 26.23 -16.67 1.93
CA MET A 392 25.79 -17.57 0.85
C MET A 392 25.40 -18.96 1.37
N PHE A 393 25.03 -19.08 2.64
CA PHE A 393 24.51 -20.33 3.17
C PHE A 393 23.22 -20.71 2.44
N ILE A 394 23.20 -21.91 1.85
CA ILE A 394 22.02 -22.45 1.18
C ILE A 394 21.13 -23.07 2.25
N GLU A 395 20.10 -22.34 2.67
CA GLU A 395 19.09 -22.86 3.58
C GLU A 395 18.29 -24.00 2.93
N MET A 396 17.94 -25.01 3.73
CA MET A 396 17.02 -26.06 3.28
C MET A 396 15.67 -25.42 2.97
N LEU A 397 15.12 -25.72 1.78
CA LEU A 397 13.76 -25.31 1.42
C LEU A 397 12.78 -25.98 2.39
N ARG A 398 12.02 -25.15 3.12
CA ARG A 398 10.98 -25.58 4.04
C ARG A 398 9.62 -25.12 3.52
N ASN A 399 8.57 -25.80 3.97
CA ASN A 399 7.21 -25.40 3.63
C ASN A 399 6.88 -24.01 4.21
N ARG A 400 5.84 -23.36 3.69
CA ARG A 400 5.34 -22.08 4.23
C ARG A 400 4.29 -22.37 5.30
N SER A 401 4.35 -21.69 6.44
CA SER A 401 3.24 -21.69 7.40
C SER A 401 2.11 -20.81 6.84
N THR A 402 0.90 -21.34 6.83
CA THR A 402 -0.29 -20.63 6.31
C THR A 402 -1.27 -20.34 7.42
N ILE A 403 -1.41 -21.23 8.41
CA ILE A 403 -2.44 -21.11 9.44
C ILE A 403 -2.20 -19.89 10.34
N MET A 404 -0.94 -19.58 10.66
CA MET A 404 -0.58 -18.45 11.54
C MET A 404 -0.94 -17.09 10.94
N ASN A 405 -0.97 -16.97 9.61
CA ASN A 405 -1.35 -15.71 8.93
C ASN A 405 -2.86 -15.61 8.68
N LEU A 406 -3.56 -16.74 8.70
CA LEU A 406 -4.99 -16.84 8.39
C LEU A 406 -5.87 -16.87 9.65
N GLY A 407 -5.37 -17.47 10.73
CA GLY A 407 -6.07 -17.62 12.01
C GLY A 407 -5.99 -16.38 12.90
N PHE A 408 -6.92 -16.28 13.84
CA PHE A 408 -6.89 -15.28 14.90
C PHE A 408 -5.98 -15.76 16.04
N ILE A 409 -4.90 -15.04 16.31
CA ILE A 409 -3.97 -15.39 17.40
C ILE A 409 -4.48 -14.76 18.70
N MET A 410 -4.60 -15.58 19.74
CA MET A 410 -4.87 -15.16 21.11
C MET A 410 -3.63 -15.46 21.95
N ASP A 411 -2.93 -14.41 22.36
CA ASP A 411 -1.72 -14.48 23.18
C ASP A 411 -2.00 -14.11 24.65
N GLY A 412 -0.98 -14.19 25.51
CA GLY A 412 -1.07 -13.74 26.90
C GLY A 412 -1.93 -14.60 27.84
N LEU A 413 -2.32 -15.80 27.41
CA LEU A 413 -3.18 -16.69 28.20
C LEU A 413 -2.45 -17.25 29.44
N VAL A 414 -3.16 -17.30 30.57
CA VAL A 414 -2.69 -17.88 31.83
C VAL A 414 -3.72 -18.88 32.34
N GLY A 415 -3.36 -20.17 32.36
CA GLY A 415 -4.28 -21.26 32.70
C GLY A 415 -5.20 -21.67 31.55
N ASP A 416 -6.15 -22.55 31.84
CA ASP A 416 -7.15 -23.00 30.87
C ASP A 416 -8.11 -21.85 30.52
N ALA A 417 -8.44 -21.72 29.25
CA ALA A 417 -9.35 -20.70 28.76
C ALA A 417 -10.66 -21.34 28.26
N GLU A 418 -11.79 -20.72 28.59
CA GLU A 418 -13.11 -21.18 28.15
C GLU A 418 -13.81 -20.05 27.40
N ILE A 419 -14.30 -20.36 26.20
CA ILE A 419 -15.07 -19.42 25.37
C ILE A 419 -16.52 -19.89 25.36
N PRO A 420 -17.48 -19.09 25.88
CA PRO A 420 -18.89 -19.41 25.79
C PRO A 420 -19.36 -19.23 24.34
N LYS A 421 -20.12 -20.20 23.84
CA LYS A 421 -20.74 -20.18 22.52
C LYS A 421 -22.26 -20.22 22.68
N GLN A 422 -23.00 -19.44 21.90
CA GLN A 422 -24.45 -19.62 21.80
C GLN A 422 -24.73 -20.70 20.75
N THR A 423 -25.42 -21.77 21.14
CA THR A 423 -25.78 -22.89 20.25
C THR A 423 -27.24 -22.85 19.81
N GLY A 424 -28.08 -22.02 20.46
CA GLY A 424 -29.48 -21.82 20.09
C GLY A 424 -29.94 -20.38 20.26
N GLY A 425 -30.58 -19.85 19.22
CA GLY A 425 -31.21 -18.52 19.21
C GLY A 425 -32.62 -18.50 19.83
N ALA A 426 -33.17 -17.30 20.00
CA ALA A 426 -34.58 -17.13 20.33
C ALA A 426 -35.45 -17.43 19.09
N THR A 427 -36.47 -18.27 19.24
CA THR A 427 -37.43 -18.57 18.18
C THR A 427 -38.61 -17.62 18.24
N ALA A 428 -39.02 -17.08 17.09
CA ALA A 428 -40.23 -16.27 16.96
C ALA A 428 -41.37 -17.14 16.41
N TYR A 429 -42.55 -17.01 17.00
CA TYR A 429 -43.74 -17.76 16.61
C TYR A 429 -44.79 -16.80 16.04
N TRP A 430 -45.46 -17.22 14.97
CA TRP A 430 -46.70 -16.59 14.53
C TRP A 430 -47.83 -17.10 15.41
N LEU A 431 -48.55 -16.20 16.07
CA LEU A 431 -49.64 -16.55 16.99
C LEU A 431 -50.98 -16.47 16.29
N GLY A 432 -51.90 -17.38 16.64
CA GLY A 432 -53.33 -17.21 16.37
C GLY A 432 -53.98 -16.18 17.31
N GLU A 433 -55.25 -15.86 17.06
CA GLU A 433 -56.04 -15.02 17.97
C GLU A 433 -56.25 -15.79 19.30
N GLU A 434 -55.88 -15.17 20.41
CA GLU A 434 -55.88 -15.71 21.79
C GLU A 434 -54.79 -16.75 22.17
N GLU A 435 -53.70 -16.90 21.41
CA GLU A 435 -52.56 -17.75 21.82
C GLU A 435 -51.43 -16.99 22.53
N GLU A 436 -50.89 -17.57 23.61
CA GLU A 436 -49.75 -17.02 24.38
C GLU A 436 -48.40 -17.42 23.78
N VAL A 437 -47.45 -16.49 23.72
CA VAL A 437 -46.09 -16.73 23.23
C VAL A 437 -45.34 -17.68 24.17
N GLN A 438 -44.86 -18.81 23.65
CA GLN A 438 -43.94 -19.66 24.40
C GLN A 438 -42.59 -18.95 24.58
N GLY A 439 -42.07 -18.91 25.80
CA GLY A 439 -40.76 -18.34 26.09
C GLY A 439 -39.64 -19.18 25.47
N SER A 440 -38.82 -18.57 24.62
CA SER A 440 -37.60 -19.20 24.08
C SER A 440 -36.42 -18.95 25.03
N SER A 441 -35.72 -20.00 25.47
CA SER A 441 -34.45 -19.87 26.20
C SER A 441 -33.27 -20.10 25.26
N PRO A 442 -32.30 -19.16 25.13
CA PRO A 442 -31.11 -19.39 24.33
C PRO A 442 -30.24 -20.48 24.97
N ALA A 443 -29.80 -21.45 24.17
CA ALA A 443 -28.87 -22.48 24.62
C ALA A 443 -27.42 -21.99 24.50
N THR A 444 -26.61 -22.24 25.52
CA THR A 444 -25.18 -21.90 25.55
C THR A 444 -24.32 -23.16 25.67
N GLY A 445 -23.34 -23.32 24.79
CA GLY A 445 -22.24 -24.28 24.91
C GLY A 445 -20.96 -23.61 25.42
N GLN A 446 -19.95 -24.43 25.71
CA GLN A 446 -18.63 -23.97 26.15
C GLN A 446 -17.54 -24.66 25.35
N LEU A 447 -16.52 -23.90 25.02
CA LEU A 447 -15.38 -24.34 24.21
C LEU A 447 -14.11 -24.20 25.05
N LYS A 448 -13.43 -25.32 25.33
CA LYS A 448 -12.30 -25.37 26.27
C LYS A 448 -10.97 -25.40 25.51
N LEU A 449 -10.01 -24.58 25.96
CA LEU A 449 -8.65 -24.46 25.45
C LEU A 449 -7.67 -24.87 26.54
N SER A 450 -6.73 -25.77 26.21
CA SER A 450 -5.72 -26.25 27.17
C SER A 450 -4.32 -26.23 26.55
N PRO A 451 -3.28 -25.80 27.28
CA PRO A 451 -1.94 -25.68 26.72
C PRO A 451 -1.37 -27.04 26.30
N LYS A 452 -0.95 -27.17 25.03
CA LYS A 452 -0.17 -28.31 24.51
C LYS A 452 1.22 -27.86 24.12
N THR A 453 2.25 -28.50 24.68
CA THR A 453 3.65 -28.10 24.48
C THR A 453 4.26 -28.78 23.26
N VAL A 454 4.83 -27.99 22.33
CA VAL A 454 5.76 -28.47 21.31
C VAL A 454 7.19 -28.08 21.70
N GLY A 455 8.10 -29.06 21.63
CA GLY A 455 9.50 -28.88 21.99
C GLY A 455 10.44 -29.25 20.84
N GLY A 456 11.49 -28.46 20.66
CA GLY A 456 12.55 -28.70 19.68
C GLY A 456 13.91 -28.54 20.33
N ARG A 457 14.88 -29.39 19.95
CA ARG A 457 16.25 -29.30 20.47
C ARG A 457 17.28 -29.32 19.36
N VAL A 458 18.31 -28.50 19.51
CA VAL A 458 19.50 -28.52 18.66
C VAL A 458 20.75 -28.64 19.53
N GLU A 459 21.69 -29.46 19.10
CA GLU A 459 22.97 -29.66 19.78
C GLU A 459 24.09 -29.02 18.96
N ILE A 460 24.83 -28.11 19.58
CA ILE A 460 25.97 -27.42 19.00
C ILE A 460 27.25 -28.05 19.56
N SER A 461 28.15 -28.47 18.67
CA SER A 461 29.43 -29.05 19.08
C SER A 461 30.42 -27.98 19.53
N ARG A 462 31.35 -28.34 20.43
CA ARG A 462 32.40 -27.44 20.93
C ARG A 462 33.23 -26.77 19.83
N LYS A 463 33.62 -27.55 18.81
CA LYS A 463 34.44 -27.06 17.70
C LYS A 463 33.66 -26.11 16.81
N LEU A 464 32.37 -26.38 16.59
CA LEU A 464 31.48 -25.48 15.87
C LEU A 464 31.38 -24.14 16.61
N MET A 465 31.17 -24.14 17.93
CA MET A 465 31.07 -22.92 18.74
C MET A 465 32.37 -22.09 18.79
N GLN A 466 33.54 -22.72 18.67
CA GLN A 466 34.84 -22.03 18.66
C GLN A 466 35.22 -21.47 17.27
N GLN A 467 34.64 -22.02 16.20
CA GLN A 467 34.96 -21.66 14.82
C GLN A 467 33.81 -20.92 14.12
N SER A 468 32.62 -20.85 14.72
CA SER A 468 31.43 -20.21 14.17
C SER A 468 31.47 -18.70 14.35
N SER A 469 31.13 -17.97 13.28
CA SER A 469 30.78 -16.55 13.36
C SER A 469 29.38 -16.37 13.97
N PRO A 470 29.04 -15.19 14.52
CA PRO A 470 27.69 -14.88 15.04
C PRO A 470 26.54 -15.16 14.05
N ALA A 471 26.82 -15.16 12.74
CA ALA A 471 25.86 -15.46 11.69
C ALA A 471 25.44 -16.95 11.65
N ALA A 472 26.35 -17.88 11.97
CA ALA A 472 26.04 -19.31 11.98
C ALA A 472 25.13 -19.68 13.16
N GLU A 473 25.17 -18.90 14.24
CA GLU A 473 24.31 -19.08 15.40
C GLU A 473 22.88 -18.59 15.10
N GLN A 474 22.72 -17.39 14.55
CA GLN A 474 21.41 -16.88 14.10
C GLN A 474 20.73 -17.84 13.11
N LEU A 475 21.53 -18.53 12.30
CA LEU A 475 21.02 -19.53 11.38
C LEU A 475 20.42 -20.75 12.09
N VAL A 476 21.12 -21.29 13.09
CA VAL A 476 20.61 -22.42 13.89
C VAL A 476 19.34 -22.03 14.65
N TRP A 477 19.29 -20.79 15.14
CA TRP A 477 18.10 -20.23 15.77
C TRP A 477 16.91 -20.12 14.83
N ASN A 478 17.12 -19.51 13.66
CA ASN A 478 16.08 -19.39 12.64
C ASN A 478 15.58 -20.75 12.18
N ASP A 479 16.47 -21.74 12.09
CA ASP A 479 16.09 -23.10 11.72
C ASP A 479 15.24 -23.80 12.79
N LEU A 480 15.60 -23.69 14.07
CA LEU A 480 14.82 -24.23 15.18
C LEU A 480 13.43 -23.58 15.26
N ASN A 481 13.37 -22.24 15.19
CA ASN A 481 12.11 -21.50 15.25
C ASN A 481 11.20 -21.87 14.08
N ARG A 482 11.76 -21.95 12.87
CA ARG A 482 10.99 -22.33 11.69
C ARG A 482 10.56 -23.81 11.73
N ALA A 483 11.37 -24.71 12.28
CA ALA A 483 10.98 -26.10 12.49
C ALA A 483 9.80 -26.24 13.47
N LEU A 484 9.81 -25.48 14.56
CA LEU A 484 8.69 -25.41 15.52
C LEU A 484 7.44 -24.83 14.86
N ALA A 485 7.55 -23.69 14.17
CA ALA A 485 6.43 -23.07 13.47
C ALA A 485 5.76 -24.03 12.46
N LEU A 486 6.56 -24.82 11.73
CA LEU A 486 6.03 -25.81 10.77
C LEU A 486 5.35 -27.00 11.42
N LYS A 487 5.78 -27.38 12.63
CA LYS A 487 5.10 -28.42 13.41
C LYS A 487 3.77 -27.93 13.96
N ILE A 488 3.74 -26.70 14.48
CA ILE A 488 2.51 -26.02 14.93
C ILE A 488 1.51 -25.91 13.77
N ASP A 489 1.96 -25.42 12.62
CA ASP A 489 1.14 -25.27 11.42
C ASP A 489 0.58 -26.60 10.91
N LYS A 490 1.39 -27.67 10.85
CA LYS A 490 0.90 -29.00 10.47
C LYS A 490 -0.09 -29.57 11.51
N ALA A 491 0.14 -29.32 12.79
CA ALA A 491 -0.76 -29.75 13.86
C ALA A 491 -2.12 -29.04 13.78
N ALA A 492 -2.17 -27.78 13.34
CA ALA A 492 -3.42 -27.06 13.12
C ALA A 492 -4.31 -27.70 12.04
N TYR A 493 -3.74 -28.27 10.98
CA TYR A 493 -4.52 -28.96 9.95
C TYR A 493 -4.82 -30.42 10.29
N TYR A 494 -3.84 -31.16 10.80
CA TYR A 494 -3.87 -32.63 10.88
C TYR A 494 -3.71 -33.21 12.29
N GLY A 495 -3.60 -32.36 13.33
CA GLY A 495 -3.43 -32.79 14.70
C GLY A 495 -4.53 -33.76 15.14
N THR A 496 -4.15 -34.88 15.75
CA THR A 496 -5.10 -35.96 16.09
C THR A 496 -5.92 -35.68 17.35
N GLY A 497 -5.56 -34.65 18.14
CA GLY A 497 -6.10 -34.42 19.48
C GLY A 497 -5.65 -35.45 20.52
N GLY A 498 -4.86 -36.46 20.12
CA GLY A 498 -4.26 -37.48 20.98
C GLY A 498 -2.76 -37.23 21.21
N ASP A 499 -2.15 -37.99 22.11
CA ASP A 499 -0.70 -37.94 22.41
C ASP A 499 -0.17 -36.52 22.70
N ASN A 500 -0.95 -35.72 23.43
CA ASN A 500 -0.66 -34.31 23.75
C ASN A 500 -0.52 -33.39 22.53
N GLN A 501 -1.07 -33.77 21.37
CA GLN A 501 -1.17 -32.88 20.21
C GLN A 501 -2.50 -32.13 20.24
N PRO A 502 -2.55 -30.89 19.73
CA PRO A 502 -3.81 -30.18 19.58
C PRO A 502 -4.69 -30.85 18.50
N LEU A 503 -6.00 -30.60 18.56
CA LEU A 503 -6.94 -31.13 17.59
C LEU A 503 -6.91 -30.26 16.32
N GLY A 504 -6.50 -30.85 15.20
CA GLY A 504 -6.44 -30.16 13.91
C GLY A 504 -7.78 -30.15 13.18
N LEU A 505 -7.94 -29.19 12.26
CA LEU A 505 -9.15 -28.94 11.48
C LEU A 505 -9.77 -30.21 10.88
N LYS A 506 -8.96 -31.09 10.28
CA LYS A 506 -9.43 -32.35 9.65
C LYS A 506 -10.16 -33.29 10.61
N ASN A 507 -9.80 -33.25 11.90
CA ASN A 507 -10.31 -34.18 12.91
C ASN A 507 -11.41 -33.56 13.80
N ILE A 508 -11.80 -32.30 13.55
CA ILE A 508 -12.92 -31.67 14.24
C ILE A 508 -14.23 -32.32 13.78
N SER A 509 -15.01 -32.82 14.74
CA SER A 509 -16.34 -33.38 14.49
C SER A 509 -17.35 -32.28 14.11
N GLY A 510 -18.22 -32.53 13.13
CA GLY A 510 -19.26 -31.57 12.74
C GLY A 510 -18.77 -30.46 11.80
N MET A 511 -17.60 -30.63 11.19
CA MET A 511 -17.12 -29.77 10.10
C MET A 511 -17.71 -30.24 8.77
N ASN A 512 -18.04 -29.28 7.89
CA ASN A 512 -18.53 -29.59 6.56
C ASN A 512 -17.46 -30.32 5.74
N ALA A 513 -17.85 -31.36 5.03
CA ALA A 513 -16.92 -32.17 4.26
C ALA A 513 -17.47 -32.50 2.88
N VAL A 514 -16.73 -32.13 1.84
CA VAL A 514 -17.06 -32.46 0.45
C VAL A 514 -16.19 -33.62 -0.02
N SER A 515 -16.84 -34.63 -0.58
CA SER A 515 -16.19 -35.81 -1.14
C SER A 515 -15.84 -35.57 -2.60
N PHE A 516 -14.55 -35.61 -2.94
CA PHE A 516 -14.06 -35.51 -4.31
C PHE A 516 -14.03 -36.88 -5.00
N ALA A 517 -14.42 -36.92 -6.27
CA ALA A 517 -14.39 -38.12 -7.10
C ALA A 517 -12.95 -38.56 -7.45
N ALA A 518 -12.01 -37.61 -7.52
CA ALA A 518 -10.60 -37.85 -7.85
C ALA A 518 -9.66 -37.11 -6.88
N VAL A 519 -8.37 -37.41 -6.97
CA VAL A 519 -7.33 -36.72 -6.18
C VAL A 519 -7.29 -35.23 -6.54
N ASN A 520 -7.57 -34.90 -7.81
CA ASN A 520 -7.69 -33.54 -8.27
C ASN A 520 -9.18 -33.21 -8.45
N PRO A 521 -9.75 -32.27 -7.67
CA PRO A 521 -11.13 -31.89 -7.79
C PRO A 521 -11.39 -31.05 -9.04
N THR A 522 -12.64 -31.09 -9.47
CA THR A 522 -13.24 -30.29 -10.53
C THR A 522 -13.73 -28.95 -9.99
N PHE A 523 -14.02 -27.99 -10.87
CA PHE A 523 -14.59 -26.70 -10.46
C PHE A 523 -15.93 -26.85 -9.72
N ALA A 524 -16.77 -27.80 -10.14
CA ALA A 524 -18.06 -28.05 -9.50
C ALA A 524 -17.91 -28.51 -8.04
N GLU A 525 -16.90 -29.33 -7.74
CA GLU A 525 -16.63 -29.77 -6.37
C GLU A 525 -16.09 -28.62 -5.48
N MET A 526 -15.35 -27.67 -6.07
CA MET A 526 -14.90 -26.46 -5.36
C MET A 526 -16.06 -25.51 -5.04
N VAL A 527 -17.02 -25.37 -5.96
CA VAL A 527 -18.26 -24.60 -5.74
C VAL A 527 -19.18 -25.31 -4.74
N ALA A 528 -19.18 -26.65 -4.71
CA ALA A 528 -19.92 -27.40 -3.70
C ALA A 528 -19.40 -27.08 -2.29
N MET A 529 -18.08 -26.95 -2.10
CA MET A 529 -17.52 -26.52 -0.80
C MET A 529 -18.00 -25.13 -0.37
N GLU A 530 -18.18 -24.21 -1.32
CA GLU A 530 -18.78 -22.91 -1.05
C GLU A 530 -20.25 -23.01 -0.70
N SER A 531 -21.00 -23.82 -1.45
CA SER A 531 -22.44 -24.01 -1.24
C SER A 531 -22.76 -24.57 0.15
N GLU A 532 -21.94 -25.48 0.68
CA GLU A 532 -22.09 -26.03 2.03
C GLU A 532 -21.84 -24.98 3.13
N ILE A 533 -20.86 -24.08 2.95
CA ILE A 533 -20.63 -23.00 3.94
C ILE A 533 -21.73 -21.94 3.84
N ALA A 534 -22.17 -21.62 2.62
CA ALA A 534 -23.26 -20.69 2.38
C ALA A 534 -24.61 -21.21 2.89
N SER A 535 -24.88 -22.52 2.83
CA SER A 535 -26.11 -23.10 3.39
C SER A 535 -26.20 -22.94 4.90
N ASP A 536 -25.06 -22.88 5.58
CA ASP A 536 -24.99 -22.68 7.03
C ASP A 536 -24.90 -21.21 7.42
N ASN A 537 -24.97 -20.28 6.46
CA ASN A 537 -24.82 -18.82 6.65
C ASN A 537 -23.51 -18.44 7.35
N ALA A 538 -22.45 -19.20 7.11
CA ALA A 538 -21.11 -18.94 7.66
C ALA A 538 -20.18 -18.27 6.63
N ASP A 539 -20.76 -17.71 5.55
CA ASP A 539 -20.07 -16.94 4.53
C ASP A 539 -19.76 -15.52 5.04
N VAL A 540 -18.57 -15.33 5.61
CA VAL A 540 -18.16 -14.02 6.15
C VAL A 540 -16.79 -13.59 5.66
N ASP A 541 -16.76 -12.38 5.08
CA ASP A 541 -15.73 -11.37 4.71
C ASP A 541 -14.25 -11.76 4.46
N ARG A 542 -13.76 -12.93 4.86
CA ARG A 542 -12.36 -13.41 4.71
C ARG A 542 -12.24 -14.90 4.38
N MET A 543 -13.05 -15.39 3.44
CA MET A 543 -12.93 -16.77 2.98
C MET A 543 -11.67 -16.98 2.12
N SER A 544 -10.98 -18.09 2.32
CA SER A 544 -9.83 -18.46 1.50
C SER A 544 -9.73 -19.97 1.29
N TYR A 545 -9.09 -20.36 0.20
CA TYR A 545 -8.71 -21.75 -0.06
C TYR A 545 -7.26 -21.99 0.37
N VAL A 546 -6.99 -23.15 0.97
CA VAL A 546 -5.63 -23.62 1.25
C VAL A 546 -5.41 -24.95 0.54
N ILE A 547 -4.45 -24.98 -0.38
CA ILE A 547 -4.17 -26.14 -1.24
C ILE A 547 -2.66 -26.44 -1.30
N ASN A 548 -2.30 -27.63 -1.78
CA ASN A 548 -0.91 -27.97 -2.04
C ASN A 548 -0.39 -27.46 -3.40
N ALA A 549 0.93 -27.43 -3.59
CA ALA A 549 1.52 -26.91 -4.84
C ALA A 549 1.19 -27.76 -6.08
N ALA A 550 1.00 -29.07 -5.91
CA ALA A 550 0.60 -29.95 -7.02
C ALA A 550 -0.81 -29.61 -7.51
N MET A 551 -1.74 -29.32 -6.60
CA MET A 551 -3.09 -28.88 -6.90
C MET A 551 -3.11 -27.55 -7.63
N ARG A 552 -2.24 -26.62 -7.23
CA ARG A 552 -2.06 -25.36 -7.97
C ARG A 552 -1.67 -25.62 -9.43
N GLY A 553 -0.79 -26.58 -9.68
CA GLY A 553 -0.41 -27.00 -11.04
C GLY A 553 -1.62 -27.49 -11.83
N HIS A 554 -2.46 -28.33 -11.22
CA HIS A 554 -3.70 -28.81 -11.83
C HIS A 554 -4.70 -27.69 -12.10
N PHE A 555 -4.97 -26.80 -11.14
CA PHE A 555 -5.94 -25.70 -11.34
C PHE A 555 -5.52 -24.73 -12.44
N LYS A 556 -4.22 -24.61 -12.73
CA LYS A 556 -3.72 -23.80 -13.85
C LYS A 556 -3.89 -24.44 -15.22
N THR A 557 -4.13 -25.75 -15.31
CA THR A 557 -4.31 -26.46 -16.59
C THR A 557 -5.73 -26.98 -16.78
N ALA A 558 -6.49 -27.15 -15.69
CA ALA A 558 -7.85 -27.66 -15.73
C ALA A 558 -8.85 -26.58 -16.19
N PRO A 559 -9.73 -26.87 -17.16
CA PRO A 559 -10.74 -25.94 -17.62
C PRO A 559 -11.88 -25.76 -16.60
N ARG A 560 -12.38 -24.53 -16.45
CA ARG A 560 -13.45 -24.16 -15.50
C ARG A 560 -14.84 -24.64 -15.95
N MET A 561 -15.17 -24.53 -17.24
CA MET A 561 -16.52 -24.79 -17.81
C MET A 561 -16.51 -25.87 -18.91
N GLY A 562 -15.69 -26.91 -18.73
CA GLY A 562 -15.59 -28.02 -19.70
C GLY A 562 -14.60 -27.77 -20.85
N ALA A 563 -14.43 -28.78 -21.70
CA ALA A 563 -13.41 -28.79 -22.75
C ALA A 563 -13.68 -27.71 -23.82
N GLY A 564 -12.67 -26.89 -24.13
CA GLY A 564 -12.73 -25.85 -25.17
C GLY A 564 -12.89 -24.42 -24.67
N THR A 565 -12.94 -24.20 -23.34
CA THR A 565 -12.94 -22.86 -22.75
C THR A 565 -11.51 -22.46 -22.34
N GLU A 566 -11.08 -21.24 -22.66
CA GLU A 566 -9.74 -20.73 -22.29
C GLU A 566 -9.62 -20.38 -20.80
N SER A 567 -10.71 -20.42 -20.04
CA SER A 567 -10.74 -20.16 -18.61
C SER A 567 -10.34 -21.40 -17.81
N THR A 568 -9.29 -21.29 -17.00
CA THR A 568 -8.84 -22.32 -16.06
C THR A 568 -9.48 -22.12 -14.68
N ILE A 569 -9.42 -23.13 -13.81
CA ILE A 569 -9.91 -23.03 -12.42
C ILE A 569 -9.12 -21.96 -11.65
N TRP A 570 -7.84 -21.82 -11.99
CA TRP A 570 -6.95 -20.83 -11.40
C TRP A 570 -7.08 -19.48 -12.10
N GLU A 571 -7.60 -18.49 -11.39
CA GLU A 571 -7.87 -17.17 -11.94
C GLU A 571 -6.67 -16.20 -11.79
N PRO A 572 -6.62 -15.14 -12.62
CA PRO A 572 -5.70 -14.03 -12.40
C PRO A 572 -5.88 -13.45 -10.99
N GLY A 573 -4.79 -13.11 -10.31
CA GLY A 573 -4.85 -12.62 -8.92
C GLY A 573 -4.67 -13.69 -7.84
N ASN A 574 -4.30 -14.94 -8.19
CA ASN A 574 -4.05 -16.03 -7.24
C ASN A 574 -5.33 -16.38 -6.44
N THR A 575 -6.45 -16.40 -7.17
CA THR A 575 -7.78 -16.74 -6.68
C THR A 575 -8.30 -18.03 -7.30
N VAL A 576 -9.21 -18.69 -6.59
CA VAL A 576 -10.02 -19.81 -7.06
C VAL A 576 -11.45 -19.47 -6.69
N ASN A 577 -12.36 -19.51 -7.66
CA ASN A 577 -13.77 -19.16 -7.44
C ASN A 577 -13.95 -17.74 -6.84
N GLY A 578 -13.13 -16.77 -7.26
CA GLY A 578 -13.14 -15.41 -6.69
C GLY A 578 -12.51 -15.25 -5.31
N TYR A 579 -12.16 -16.33 -4.59
CA TYR A 579 -11.57 -16.27 -3.25
C TYR A 579 -10.04 -16.39 -3.27
N ARG A 580 -9.37 -15.75 -2.32
CA ARG A 580 -7.91 -15.83 -2.14
C ARG A 580 -7.48 -17.28 -1.90
N THR A 581 -6.40 -17.71 -2.55
CA THR A 581 -5.85 -19.07 -2.37
C THR A 581 -4.41 -19.05 -1.83
N GLU A 582 -4.20 -19.67 -0.67
CA GLU A 582 -2.88 -19.93 -0.12
C GLU A 582 -2.36 -21.31 -0.57
N VAL A 583 -1.06 -21.37 -0.86
CA VAL A 583 -0.42 -22.58 -1.37
C VAL A 583 0.68 -23.02 -0.40
N THR A 584 0.51 -24.20 0.19
CA THR A 584 1.52 -24.80 1.06
C THR A 584 1.59 -26.31 0.89
N ASN A 585 2.80 -26.86 0.92
CA ASN A 585 3.04 -28.31 0.91
C ASN A 585 2.86 -28.95 2.30
N GLN A 586 2.31 -28.22 3.27
CA GLN A 586 1.86 -28.76 4.55
C GLN A 586 0.53 -29.52 4.40
N ILE A 587 -0.27 -29.15 3.40
CA ILE A 587 -1.49 -29.86 3.02
C ILE A 587 -1.12 -31.11 2.22
N GLU A 588 -1.73 -32.24 2.59
CA GLU A 588 -1.58 -33.52 1.90
C GLU A 588 -2.14 -33.44 0.47
N ALA A 589 -1.63 -34.28 -0.43
CA ALA A 589 -2.06 -34.24 -1.83
C ALA A 589 -3.52 -34.72 -1.96
N GLY A 590 -4.37 -33.86 -2.55
CA GLY A 590 -5.80 -34.13 -2.73
C GLY A 590 -6.69 -33.64 -1.59
N ASP A 591 -6.10 -33.09 -0.53
CA ASP A 591 -6.82 -32.38 0.52
C ASP A 591 -6.96 -30.89 0.15
N VAL A 592 -8.12 -30.32 0.44
CA VAL A 592 -8.41 -28.89 0.27
C VAL A 592 -9.13 -28.39 1.51
N PHE A 593 -8.72 -27.24 2.04
CA PHE A 593 -9.45 -26.55 3.10
C PHE A 593 -9.99 -25.24 2.55
N PHE A 594 -11.27 -24.94 2.83
CA PHE A 594 -11.93 -23.71 2.42
C PHE A 594 -12.72 -23.13 3.58
N GLY A 595 -12.78 -21.81 3.69
CA GLY A 595 -13.69 -21.13 4.60
C GLY A 595 -13.09 -19.92 5.27
N ASN A 596 -13.77 -19.45 6.31
CA ASN A 596 -13.32 -18.31 7.10
C ASN A 596 -12.34 -18.78 8.19
N PHE A 597 -11.05 -18.64 7.92
CA PHE A 597 -10.01 -18.97 8.89
C PHE A 597 -9.92 -17.97 10.05
N ALA A 598 -10.56 -16.80 9.99
CA ALA A 598 -10.59 -15.87 11.14
C ALA A 598 -11.35 -16.45 12.34
N ASP A 599 -12.22 -17.43 12.12
CA ASP A 599 -12.91 -18.16 13.18
C ASP A 599 -12.03 -19.22 13.86
N LEU A 600 -10.88 -19.54 13.27
CA LEU A 600 -9.87 -20.38 13.91
C LEU A 600 -9.07 -19.55 14.91
N ILE A 601 -9.24 -19.86 16.19
CA ILE A 601 -8.47 -19.28 17.28
C ILE A 601 -7.23 -20.12 17.49
N ILE A 602 -6.08 -19.48 17.39
CA ILE A 602 -4.76 -20.00 17.73
C ILE A 602 -4.43 -19.47 19.12
N ALA A 603 -4.60 -20.29 20.14
CA ALA A 603 -4.25 -19.93 21.51
C ALA A 603 -2.76 -20.21 21.74
N MET A 604 -2.00 -19.19 22.13
CA MET A 604 -0.59 -19.31 22.49
C MET A 604 -0.41 -18.93 23.96
N TRP A 605 0.16 -19.84 24.74
CA TRP A 605 0.46 -19.58 26.15
C TRP A 605 1.91 -19.12 26.28
N GLY A 606 2.10 -17.83 26.52
CA GLY A 606 3.43 -17.23 26.64
C GLY A 606 4.21 -17.19 25.32
N GLY A 607 5.39 -16.55 25.38
CA GLY A 607 6.35 -16.54 24.29
C GLY A 607 7.15 -17.84 24.21
N LEU A 608 7.96 -17.95 23.16
CA LEU A 608 8.90 -19.05 22.97
C LEU A 608 9.89 -19.11 24.14
N ASP A 609 9.81 -20.17 24.95
CA ASP A 609 10.76 -20.40 26.05
C ASP A 609 12.00 -21.10 25.51
N ILE A 610 13.14 -20.44 25.67
CA ILE A 610 14.43 -20.90 25.17
C ILE A 610 15.31 -21.18 26.38
N THR A 611 15.68 -22.44 26.54
CA THR A 611 16.61 -22.89 27.58
C THR A 611 17.91 -23.35 26.95
N ILE A 612 19.01 -22.87 27.53
CA ILE A 612 20.36 -23.29 27.17
C ILE A 612 20.83 -24.26 28.25
N ASP A 613 21.11 -25.48 27.82
CA ASP A 613 21.61 -26.54 28.69
C ASP A 613 23.10 -26.83 28.38
N PRO A 614 24.02 -26.26 29.16
CA PRO A 614 25.44 -26.54 29.05
C PRO A 614 25.86 -27.83 29.80
N TYR A 615 24.97 -28.45 30.59
CA TYR A 615 25.32 -29.53 31.50
C TYR A 615 25.16 -30.91 30.85
N SER A 616 24.11 -31.12 30.06
CA SER A 616 23.84 -32.42 29.42
C SER A 616 24.91 -32.87 28.44
N LEU A 617 25.70 -31.94 27.88
CA LEU A 617 26.80 -32.21 26.96
C LEU A 617 28.17 -31.88 27.55
N SER A 618 28.28 -31.76 28.88
CA SER A 618 29.52 -31.42 29.60
C SER A 618 30.69 -32.34 29.26
N ALA A 619 30.46 -33.65 29.11
CA ALA A 619 31.49 -34.61 28.72
C ALA A 619 32.06 -34.38 27.30
N LYS A 620 31.29 -33.75 26.41
CA LYS A 620 31.68 -33.43 25.03
C LYS A 620 32.00 -31.94 24.82
N GLY A 621 31.80 -31.12 25.86
CA GLY A 621 31.93 -29.66 25.83
C GLY A 621 31.00 -28.97 24.82
N GLY A 622 29.90 -29.63 24.44
CA GLY A 622 28.88 -29.08 23.54
C GLY A 622 27.80 -28.32 24.31
N LEU A 623 26.99 -27.56 23.58
CA LEU A 623 25.88 -26.78 24.12
C LEU A 623 24.58 -27.30 23.52
N ARG A 624 23.53 -27.44 24.33
CA ARG A 624 22.19 -27.79 23.86
C ARG A 624 21.28 -26.58 23.98
N ILE A 625 20.56 -26.30 22.92
CA ILE A 625 19.47 -25.34 22.88
C ILE A 625 18.16 -26.13 22.85
N VAL A 626 17.23 -25.79 23.73
CA VAL A 626 15.88 -26.36 23.75
C VAL A 626 14.87 -25.22 23.71
N GLY A 627 13.96 -25.27 22.74
CA GLY A 627 12.84 -24.35 22.62
C GLY A 627 11.53 -25.06 22.95
N PHE A 628 10.69 -24.45 23.79
CA PHE A 628 9.34 -24.90 24.10
C PHE A 628 8.34 -23.82 23.71
N GLN A 629 7.24 -24.23 23.08
CA GLN A 629 6.10 -23.37 22.79
C GLN A 629 4.82 -24.10 23.16
N ASP A 630 3.94 -23.43 23.90
CA ASP A 630 2.62 -23.94 24.23
C ASP A 630 1.56 -23.36 23.27
N VAL A 631 0.77 -24.24 22.66
CA VAL A 631 -0.25 -23.87 21.66
C VAL A 631 -1.46 -24.80 21.70
N ASP A 632 -2.62 -24.30 21.30
CA ASP A 632 -3.85 -25.06 21.08
C ASP A 632 -4.68 -24.38 19.99
N PHE A 633 -5.54 -25.15 19.32
CA PHE A 633 -6.33 -24.67 18.20
C PHE A 633 -7.79 -24.99 18.42
N VAL A 634 -8.64 -23.98 18.28
CA VAL A 634 -10.07 -24.20 18.35
C VAL A 634 -10.82 -23.31 17.38
N LEU A 635 -11.86 -23.88 16.78
CA LEU A 635 -12.72 -23.22 15.81
C LEU A 635 -13.99 -22.68 16.51
N ARG A 636 -14.31 -21.39 16.32
CA ARG A 636 -15.53 -20.76 16.90
C ARG A 636 -16.80 -21.43 16.37
N ASN A 637 -16.87 -21.59 15.05
CA ASN A 637 -17.99 -22.18 14.33
C ASN A 637 -17.47 -23.27 13.41
N THR A 638 -17.88 -24.52 13.66
CA THR A 638 -17.45 -25.69 12.87
C THR A 638 -17.94 -25.63 11.43
N GLU A 639 -19.05 -24.92 11.20
CA GLU A 639 -19.69 -24.69 9.90
C GLU A 639 -18.90 -23.68 9.03
N SER A 640 -18.05 -22.83 9.63
CA SER A 640 -17.27 -21.80 8.91
C SER A 640 -16.15 -22.35 8.03
N ILE A 641 -15.80 -23.64 8.17
CA ILE A 641 -14.73 -24.30 7.42
C ILE A 641 -15.28 -25.57 6.79
N CYS A 642 -14.95 -25.77 5.52
CA CYS A 642 -15.21 -26.97 4.76
C CYS A 642 -13.90 -27.67 4.38
N TYR A 643 -13.89 -29.00 4.49
CA TYR A 643 -12.77 -29.85 4.10
C TYR A 643 -13.14 -30.74 2.91
N GLY A 644 -12.35 -30.64 1.86
CA GLY A 644 -12.48 -31.43 0.65
C GLY A 644 -11.44 -32.53 0.60
N LYS A 645 -11.85 -33.78 0.36
CA LYS A 645 -10.93 -34.90 0.11
C LYS A 645 -11.48 -35.91 -0.87
N LYS A 646 -10.58 -36.65 -1.52
CA LYS A 646 -10.97 -37.84 -2.28
C LYS A 646 -11.60 -38.88 -1.36
N THR A 647 -12.75 -39.42 -1.73
CA THR A 647 -13.32 -40.61 -1.09
C THR A 647 -12.40 -41.81 -1.36
N VAL A 648 -11.94 -42.47 -0.30
CA VAL A 648 -11.12 -43.69 -0.39
C VAL A 648 -12.01 -44.89 -0.64
#